data_AF-A0A177LVI9-F1
#
_entry.id   AF-A0A177LVI9-F1
#
_cell.length_a   1.000
_cell.length_b   1.000
_cell.length_c   1.000
_cell.angle_alpha   90.00
_cell.angle_beta   90.00
_cell.angle_gamma   90.00
#
_symmetry.space_group_name_H-M   'P 1'
#
loop_
_entity.id
_entity.type
_entity.pdbx_description
1 polymer ?
#
loop_
_entity_poly.entity_id
_entity_poly.type
_entity_poly.pdbx_seq_one_letter_code
_entity_poly.pdbx_strand_id
1 'polypeptide(L)'
;MIKFSTTVAFCGKPTIDQKANTIDSPFGITSRSKLAYDFDNQHVSFEKMFKWLTVNGYPYAPYLQQDGHRISSNFGACYVVFVDIDHGMSIQELLDDDLYRCYGSGYYTTASHTDDNPRFRILFRLDKPITKADTLVLLYKALIRYYGTKVADKACKDPCRMFYGSVNAKHKEITERTLPVNIVRKALKKQRKHEAKAIQVRSKANTKQVAAVDHNRKPLSDEYKEQVLTLARGMYLGHYPSWIRFAWGMKDGGYDVADFCYVTQGMMSQKSRADAIRVWNDGAPGRITMGTCIYMLKQHYGNDCLDGVKKYAVPLTRKPAASDYEKATDINCLISDPGTGKSYLVCESINNSTDKYMIAVPSHDLQKEYRANITNSLAINYQGQKVGLQLKYAIANKERTIITTHAALLSCIEKPTFNQLKDYHLYIDEVFQPLTMEMLTLEKSIAPDGILKRICSFHKVRDCPGFKRLKIKDRKQFERYLKTSDTKSTVENEKTKVLLKTIADPTKVVMICKMERSKNGNYCVATLFNIHLFRYFKSVTIVSAFMEYTMLYHLLHRYYNMMDVTKNFSITRNLDHRFSSLVLMPLTENNYSKYYRDRTRFFPKDEREFYVDYCNDHGTHYPDALSFKEFVEQVVSGCDEFDADCTLMVNNKDQGDPEVGEKISAMSHGINMYQRRRSITYAGAFNLPPWAMPFLKKLLPDYDPWFEMNVLTAIQTIMRTSLRNTKSKDIVNALVSDKRTCIEIKSLLKGLPEIKAHCLTNVYDHYALNSESKGRSRLTEEEKRERKQKANAKYNAIHNPRRSNKGIFD
;
A
#
# COMPACT_ATOMS: atom_id res chain seq x y z
N MET A 1 -16.53 33.99 46.18
CA MET A 1 -15.95 32.80 45.51
C MET A 1 -15.88 33.06 44.01
N ILE A 2 -14.73 32.89 43.37
CA ILE A 2 -14.63 32.95 41.90
C ILE A 2 -15.05 31.57 41.36
N LYS A 3 -16.21 31.50 40.68
CA LYS A 3 -16.64 30.30 39.96
C LYS A 3 -15.84 30.16 38.67
N PHE A 4 -14.69 29.47 38.73
CA PHE A 4 -13.89 29.18 37.54
C PHE A 4 -14.68 28.31 36.55
N SER A 5 -14.98 28.86 35.37
CA SER A 5 -15.52 28.10 34.25
C SER A 5 -14.43 27.23 33.63
N THR A 6 -14.84 26.04 33.19
CA THR A 6 -13.97 25.02 32.58
C THR A 6 -14.40 24.87 31.12
N THR A 7 -13.51 25.19 30.17
CA THR A 7 -13.79 25.01 28.74
C THR A 7 -13.37 23.60 28.31
N VAL A 8 -14.32 22.83 27.78
CA VAL A 8 -14.20 21.39 27.60
C VAL A 8 -15.00 20.92 26.40
N ALA A 9 -14.54 19.90 25.68
CA ALA A 9 -15.21 19.41 24.48
C ALA A 9 -16.02 18.13 24.77
N PHE A 10 -17.25 18.04 24.28
CA PHE A 10 -18.16 16.91 24.48
C PHE A 10 -18.79 16.42 23.17
N CYS A 11 -19.08 15.12 23.08
CA CYS A 11 -19.84 14.53 21.98
C CYS A 11 -20.99 13.65 22.54
N GLY A 12 -22.03 13.37 21.76
CA GLY A 12 -23.23 12.65 22.20
C GLY A 12 -23.04 11.14 22.43
N LYS A 13 -24.00 10.52 23.12
CA LYS A 13 -24.17 9.05 23.22
C LYS A 13 -25.65 8.66 23.13
N PRO A 14 -25.97 7.46 22.61
CA PRO A 14 -27.35 7.06 22.30
C PRO A 14 -28.12 6.48 23.50
N THR A 15 -29.44 6.52 23.40
CA THR A 15 -30.39 5.90 24.34
C THR A 15 -30.50 4.37 24.18
N ILE A 16 -30.95 3.73 25.26
CA ILE A 16 -31.72 2.48 25.22
C ILE A 16 -33.00 2.80 25.99
N ASP A 17 -34.16 2.71 25.34
CA ASP A 17 -35.44 2.70 26.06
C ASP A 17 -35.80 1.27 26.47
N GLN A 18 -36.51 1.13 27.58
CA GLN A 18 -37.10 -0.14 28.03
C GLN A 18 -38.50 -0.01 28.62
N LYS A 19 -39.08 1.20 28.78
CA LYS A 19 -40.46 1.40 29.27
C LYS A 19 -41.00 2.84 29.32
N ALA A 20 -40.25 3.87 28.95
CA ALA A 20 -40.63 5.27 29.22
C ALA A 20 -40.22 6.21 28.07
N ASN A 21 -41.03 6.21 27.01
CA ASN A 21 -40.83 6.95 25.75
C ASN A 21 -40.86 8.49 25.91
N THR A 22 -39.93 9.12 26.61
CA THR A 22 -39.32 10.45 26.30
C THR A 22 -38.38 10.94 27.41
N ILE A 23 -37.12 11.21 27.04
CA ILE A 23 -36.41 12.44 27.43
C ILE A 23 -35.68 12.91 26.18
N ASP A 24 -36.03 14.07 25.65
CA ASP A 24 -35.40 14.60 24.44
C ASP A 24 -33.95 15.05 24.69
N SER A 25 -33.08 14.75 23.73
CA SER A 25 -31.82 15.45 23.55
C SER A 25 -32.07 16.68 22.67
N PRO A 26 -31.76 17.91 23.12
CA PRO A 26 -31.79 19.08 22.24
C PRO A 26 -30.73 19.01 21.13
N PHE A 27 -29.83 18.02 21.19
CA PHE A 27 -28.83 17.70 20.17
C PHE A 27 -29.28 16.45 19.42
N GLY A 28 -30.15 16.63 18.41
CA GLY A 28 -30.70 15.54 17.62
C GLY A 28 -29.65 14.90 16.71
N ILE A 29 -29.14 13.73 17.09
CA ILE A 29 -28.18 12.95 16.31
C ILE A 29 -28.65 11.50 16.20
N THR A 30 -28.86 11.03 14.97
CA THR A 30 -29.23 9.65 14.67
C THR A 30 -28.01 8.79 14.31
N SER A 31 -27.97 7.57 14.83
CA SER A 31 -26.87 6.60 14.71
C SER A 31 -25.58 6.94 15.49
N ARG A 32 -24.60 6.01 15.51
CA ARG A 32 -23.47 6.01 16.46
C ARG A 32 -22.36 7.00 16.06
N SER A 33 -21.89 7.77 17.04
CA SER A 33 -20.90 8.85 16.99
C SER A 33 -19.63 8.61 16.16
N LYS A 34 -19.22 9.62 15.37
CA LYS A 34 -17.88 9.73 14.77
C LYS A 34 -16.82 9.92 15.87
N LEU A 35 -15.92 8.97 16.11
CA LEU A 35 -15.01 9.02 17.29
C LEU A 35 -13.90 10.10 17.24
N ALA A 36 -13.81 10.86 16.14
CA ALA A 36 -12.83 11.93 15.95
C ALA A 36 -13.47 13.33 15.73
N TYR A 37 -14.76 13.41 15.42
CA TYR A 37 -15.45 14.62 14.95
C TYR A 37 -16.68 14.91 15.83
N ASP A 38 -17.40 15.99 15.53
CA ASP A 38 -18.66 16.36 16.19
C ASP A 38 -18.52 16.57 17.72
N PHE A 39 -17.36 17.05 18.17
CA PHE A 39 -17.14 17.52 19.54
C PHE A 39 -17.46 19.02 19.68
N ASP A 40 -18.42 19.37 20.54
CA ASP A 40 -18.79 20.74 20.83
C ASP A 40 -18.06 21.29 22.08
N ASN A 41 -17.61 22.55 22.01
CA ASN A 41 -16.82 23.23 23.03
C ASN A 41 -17.71 23.95 24.05
N GLN A 42 -17.90 23.34 25.20
CA GLN A 42 -18.79 23.79 26.27
C GLN A 42 -18.03 24.50 27.40
N HIS A 43 -18.56 25.63 27.87
CA HIS A 43 -18.06 26.35 29.05
C HIS A 43 -18.94 26.00 30.27
N VAL A 44 -18.47 25.11 31.14
CA VAL A 44 -19.27 24.59 32.27
C VAL A 44 -18.51 24.60 33.60
N SER A 45 -19.24 24.47 34.72
CA SER A 45 -18.60 24.18 36.01
C SER A 45 -18.04 22.75 36.03
N PHE A 46 -16.97 22.53 36.80
CA PHE A 46 -16.38 21.21 36.97
C PHE A 46 -17.39 20.19 37.53
N GLU A 47 -18.28 20.61 38.44
CA GLU A 47 -19.38 19.78 38.95
C GLU A 47 -20.35 19.33 37.84
N LYS A 48 -20.75 20.24 36.93
CA LYS A 48 -21.63 19.92 35.79
C LYS A 48 -20.91 18.99 34.81
N MET A 49 -19.64 19.26 34.51
CA MET A 49 -18.77 18.39 33.71
C MET A 49 -18.67 16.97 34.31
N PHE A 50 -18.54 16.85 35.62
CA PHE A 50 -18.45 15.58 36.32
C PHE A 50 -19.78 14.82 36.35
N LYS A 51 -20.92 15.49 36.53
CA LYS A 51 -22.26 14.87 36.37
C LYS A 51 -22.45 14.34 34.95
N TRP A 52 -22.09 15.12 33.93
CA TRP A 52 -22.11 14.70 32.53
C TRP A 52 -21.22 13.47 32.24
N LEU A 53 -20.04 13.38 32.86
CA LEU A 53 -19.16 12.20 32.76
C LEU A 53 -19.68 10.95 33.48
N THR A 54 -20.38 11.10 34.61
CA THR A 54 -20.59 10.01 35.59
C THR A 54 -22.06 9.64 35.87
N VAL A 55 -23.00 10.41 35.33
CA VAL A 55 -24.45 10.13 35.32
C VAL A 55 -24.87 9.88 33.88
N ASN A 56 -24.62 10.85 32.98
CA ASN A 56 -25.02 10.76 31.57
C ASN A 56 -24.02 9.99 30.69
N GLY A 57 -22.77 9.81 31.13
CA GLY A 57 -21.75 9.01 30.45
C GLY A 57 -21.17 9.61 29.16
N TYR A 58 -21.28 10.93 28.96
CA TYR A 58 -20.76 11.63 27.78
C TYR A 58 -19.23 11.46 27.64
N PRO A 59 -18.68 11.24 26.43
CA PRO A 59 -17.25 11.34 26.16
C PRO A 59 -16.74 12.79 26.29
N TYR A 60 -15.61 12.95 26.98
CA TYR A 60 -14.86 14.20 27.15
C TYR A 60 -13.66 14.25 26.20
N ALA A 61 -13.32 15.44 25.70
CA ALA A 61 -12.00 15.79 25.19
C ALA A 61 -11.57 17.20 25.69
N PRO A 62 -10.28 17.54 25.65
CA PRO A 62 -9.81 18.92 25.85
C PRO A 62 -10.40 19.90 24.82
N TYR A 63 -10.38 21.20 25.12
CA TYR A 63 -10.89 22.25 24.23
C TYR A 63 -10.14 22.26 22.89
N LEU A 64 -10.91 22.25 21.79
CA LEU A 64 -10.42 22.18 20.41
C LEU A 64 -10.57 23.54 19.73
N GLN A 65 -9.59 23.94 18.91
CA GLN A 65 -9.59 25.25 18.23
C GLN A 65 -10.56 25.32 17.04
N GLN A 66 -10.78 24.21 16.34
CA GLN A 66 -11.56 24.16 15.09
C GLN A 66 -12.38 22.85 14.97
N ASP A 67 -13.61 23.01 14.49
CA ASP A 67 -14.50 22.02 13.85
C ASP A 67 -14.77 20.72 14.61
N GLY A 68 -14.62 20.73 15.93
CA GLY A 68 -14.83 19.55 16.79
C GLY A 68 -13.92 18.36 16.46
N HIS A 69 -12.84 18.58 15.71
CA HIS A 69 -11.98 17.52 15.17
C HIS A 69 -10.78 17.27 16.09
N ARG A 70 -10.70 16.07 16.68
CA ARG A 70 -9.67 15.65 17.64
C ARG A 70 -8.33 15.27 16.99
N ILE A 71 -7.71 16.21 16.29
CA ILE A 71 -6.31 16.11 15.82
C ILE A 71 -5.39 17.00 16.66
N SER A 72 -4.13 16.63 16.82
CA SER A 72 -3.20 17.33 17.73
C SER A 72 -2.86 18.76 17.31
N SER A 73 -3.07 19.13 16.04
CA SER A 73 -3.01 20.50 15.54
C SER A 73 -4.11 21.39 16.10
N ASN A 74 -5.30 20.82 16.34
CA ASN A 74 -6.48 21.54 16.81
C ASN A 74 -6.52 21.62 18.34
N PHE A 75 -5.43 21.27 19.04
CA PHE A 75 -5.35 21.37 20.50
C PHE A 75 -5.36 22.84 20.96
N GLY A 76 -6.45 23.28 21.59
CA GLY A 76 -6.54 24.63 22.16
C GLY A 76 -6.09 24.70 23.60
N ALA A 77 -6.75 23.95 24.49
CA ALA A 77 -6.50 24.02 25.93
C ALA A 77 -6.97 22.76 26.68
N CYS A 78 -6.26 22.41 27.75
CA CYS A 78 -6.71 21.40 28.71
C CYS A 78 -6.80 21.99 30.12
N TYR A 79 -7.99 21.88 30.72
CA TYR A 79 -8.29 22.34 32.08
C TYR A 79 -8.40 21.18 33.09
N VAL A 80 -8.63 19.95 32.62
CA VAL A 80 -8.74 18.74 33.46
C VAL A 80 -7.95 17.62 32.81
N VAL A 81 -6.95 17.09 33.50
CA VAL A 81 -6.17 15.95 33.03
C VAL A 81 -6.65 14.66 33.67
N PHE A 82 -6.67 13.60 32.86
CA PHE A 82 -7.16 12.28 33.23
C PHE A 82 -6.02 11.27 33.36
N VAL A 83 -6.13 10.34 34.30
CA VAL A 83 -5.31 9.12 34.35
C VAL A 83 -6.24 7.93 34.22
N ASP A 84 -6.03 7.08 33.21
CA ASP A 84 -6.86 5.90 32.93
C ASP A 84 -6.22 4.67 33.58
N ILE A 85 -6.92 4.04 34.53
CA ILE A 85 -6.46 2.89 35.30
C ILE A 85 -7.18 1.65 34.78
N ASP A 86 -6.43 0.76 34.10
CA ASP A 86 -6.98 -0.43 33.42
C ASP A 86 -6.96 -1.70 34.27
N HIS A 87 -6.07 -1.75 35.28
CA HIS A 87 -5.82 -2.86 36.19
C HIS A 87 -4.76 -2.46 37.24
N GLY A 88 -4.64 -3.23 38.33
CA GLY A 88 -3.46 -3.19 39.20
C GLY A 88 -3.41 -2.06 40.25
N MET A 89 -4.52 -1.38 40.49
CA MET A 89 -4.75 -0.48 41.63
C MET A 89 -6.24 -0.47 41.95
N SER A 90 -6.59 -0.66 43.22
CA SER A 90 -7.95 -0.60 43.75
C SER A 90 -8.40 0.84 44.01
N ILE A 91 -9.70 1.02 44.28
CA ILE A 91 -10.25 2.33 44.66
C ILE A 91 -9.75 2.76 46.04
N GLN A 92 -9.52 1.82 46.97
CA GLN A 92 -8.97 2.16 48.30
C GLN A 92 -7.53 2.66 48.18
N GLU A 93 -6.68 1.99 47.39
CA GLU A 93 -5.32 2.47 47.11
C GLU A 93 -5.28 3.85 46.44
N LEU A 94 -6.31 4.22 45.66
CA LEU A 94 -6.47 5.58 45.16
C LEU A 94 -6.86 6.58 46.27
N LEU A 95 -7.78 6.20 47.16
CA LEU A 95 -8.22 7.07 48.26
C LEU A 95 -7.10 7.32 49.27
N ASP A 96 -6.16 6.39 49.41
CA ASP A 96 -4.98 6.51 50.27
C ASP A 96 -3.78 7.24 49.61
N ASP A 97 -3.77 7.39 48.28
CA ASP A 97 -2.69 8.01 47.49
C ASP A 97 -2.48 9.51 47.80
N ASP A 98 -1.25 9.90 48.14
CA ASP A 98 -0.90 11.29 48.50
C ASP A 98 -1.28 12.33 47.45
N LEU A 99 -1.07 12.03 46.15
CA LEU A 99 -1.34 12.98 45.07
C LEU A 99 -2.85 13.16 44.87
N TYR A 100 -3.62 12.08 44.97
CA TYR A 100 -5.08 12.12 44.93
C TYR A 100 -5.66 12.83 46.16
N ARG A 101 -5.18 12.49 47.36
CA ARG A 101 -5.61 13.14 48.62
C ARG A 101 -5.31 14.63 48.65
N CYS A 102 -4.17 15.07 48.12
CA CYS A 102 -3.82 16.50 48.09
C CYS A 102 -4.49 17.27 46.94
N TYR A 103 -4.58 16.69 45.74
CA TYR A 103 -4.87 17.43 44.50
C TYR A 103 -5.92 16.79 43.58
N GLY A 104 -6.34 15.56 43.87
CA GLY A 104 -7.33 14.82 43.10
C GLY A 104 -8.71 15.46 43.18
N SER A 105 -9.22 15.92 42.04
CA SER A 105 -10.50 16.60 41.91
C SER A 105 -11.67 15.62 41.77
N GLY A 106 -11.39 14.34 41.53
CA GLY A 106 -12.39 13.29 41.53
C GLY A 106 -11.91 12.02 40.82
N TYR A 107 -12.73 10.97 40.89
CA TYR A 107 -12.57 9.76 40.08
C TYR A 107 -13.93 9.18 39.68
N TYR A 108 -13.96 8.31 38.66
CA TYR A 108 -15.12 7.46 38.39
C TYR A 108 -14.75 6.13 37.75
N THR A 109 -15.50 5.09 38.08
CA THR A 109 -15.39 3.76 37.47
C THR A 109 -15.87 3.76 36.02
N THR A 110 -15.12 3.11 35.14
CA THR A 110 -15.49 2.96 33.72
C THR A 110 -16.62 1.93 33.55
N ALA A 111 -17.28 1.95 32.39
CA ALA A 111 -18.31 0.97 32.03
C ALA A 111 -17.80 -0.48 31.84
N SER A 112 -16.50 -0.75 32.02
CA SER A 112 -15.92 -2.11 32.03
C SER A 112 -15.34 -2.53 33.38
N HIS A 113 -15.66 -1.79 34.45
CA HIS A 113 -15.28 -2.12 35.83
C HIS A 113 -16.10 -3.29 36.39
N THR A 114 -15.41 -4.21 37.05
CA THR A 114 -15.97 -5.17 38.01
C THR A 114 -15.15 -5.11 39.31
N ASP A 115 -15.66 -5.66 40.41
CA ASP A 115 -14.95 -5.60 41.70
C ASP A 115 -13.60 -6.36 41.65
N ASP A 116 -13.56 -7.51 40.99
CA ASP A 116 -12.33 -8.28 40.72
C ASP A 116 -11.35 -7.59 39.74
N ASN A 117 -11.82 -6.56 39.02
CA ASN A 117 -11.04 -5.83 38.02
C ASN A 117 -11.32 -4.32 38.10
N PRO A 118 -10.75 -3.63 39.11
CA PRO A 118 -10.91 -2.19 39.29
C PRO A 118 -10.46 -1.41 38.06
N ARG A 119 -11.38 -0.60 37.50
CA ARG A 119 -11.13 0.22 36.31
C ARG A 119 -11.77 1.58 36.44
N PHE A 120 -10.97 2.62 36.59
CA PHE A 120 -11.45 3.97 36.86
C PHE A 120 -10.55 5.03 36.24
N ARG A 121 -11.12 6.23 36.12
CA ARG A 121 -10.41 7.42 35.64
C ARG A 121 -10.24 8.38 36.80
N ILE A 122 -9.01 8.82 37.04
CA ILE A 122 -8.63 9.84 38.04
C ILE A 122 -8.59 11.20 37.34
N LEU A 123 -9.16 12.24 37.95
CA LEU A 123 -9.28 13.58 37.38
C LEU A 123 -8.53 14.62 38.23
N PHE A 124 -7.74 15.46 37.56
CA PHE A 124 -7.07 16.61 38.15
C PHE A 124 -7.47 17.90 37.42
N ARG A 125 -8.29 18.73 38.06
CA ARG A 125 -8.63 20.09 37.64
C ARG A 125 -7.41 20.98 37.84
N LEU A 126 -6.90 21.59 36.78
CA LEU A 126 -5.76 22.50 36.82
C LEU A 126 -6.20 23.88 37.31
N ASP A 127 -5.36 24.58 38.08
CA ASP A 127 -5.58 25.98 38.45
C ASP A 127 -5.40 26.95 37.26
N LYS A 128 -4.61 26.55 36.26
CA LYS A 128 -4.42 27.25 34.99
C LYS A 128 -4.39 26.25 33.84
N PRO A 129 -5.09 26.51 32.71
CA PRO A 129 -5.12 25.59 31.58
C PRO A 129 -3.74 25.43 30.93
N ILE A 130 -3.47 24.24 30.39
CA ILE A 130 -2.32 24.00 29.52
C ILE A 130 -2.74 24.26 28.08
N THR A 131 -2.16 25.29 27.47
CA THR A 131 -2.41 25.73 26.08
C THR A 131 -1.33 25.30 25.08
N LYS A 132 -0.44 24.36 25.46
CA LYS A 132 0.60 23.80 24.60
C LYS A 132 0.62 22.29 24.67
N ALA A 133 0.34 21.63 23.55
CA ALA A 133 0.24 20.17 23.42
C ALA A 133 1.43 19.43 24.07
N ASP A 134 2.67 19.81 23.76
CA ASP A 134 3.88 19.19 24.35
C ASP A 134 3.94 19.27 25.89
N THR A 135 3.39 20.34 26.47
CA THR A 135 3.35 20.51 27.93
C THR A 135 2.33 19.57 28.55
N LEU A 136 1.21 19.32 27.88
CA LEU A 136 0.21 18.34 28.29
C LEU A 136 0.74 16.90 28.15
N VAL A 137 1.39 16.59 27.02
CA VAL A 137 2.09 15.31 26.79
C VAL A 137 3.11 15.04 27.91
N LEU A 138 3.89 16.05 28.32
CA LEU A 138 4.82 15.92 29.45
C LEU A 138 4.13 15.71 30.80
N LEU A 139 2.97 16.34 31.04
CA LEU A 139 2.21 16.14 32.28
C LEU A 139 1.59 14.74 32.34
N TYR A 140 0.97 14.26 31.26
CA TYR A 140 0.45 12.88 31.18
C TYR A 140 1.55 11.85 31.46
N LYS A 141 2.73 11.97 30.83
CA LYS A 141 3.88 11.10 31.12
C LYS A 141 4.37 11.18 32.57
N ALA A 142 4.21 12.32 33.24
CA ALA A 142 4.59 12.48 34.65
C ALA A 142 3.60 11.74 35.57
N LEU A 143 2.30 11.89 35.32
CA LEU A 143 1.22 11.22 36.07
C LEU A 143 1.24 9.69 35.84
N ILE A 144 1.38 9.24 34.58
CA ILE A 144 1.50 7.81 34.23
C ILE A 144 2.77 7.18 34.85
N ARG A 145 3.84 7.95 35.10
CA ARG A 145 4.96 7.43 35.90
C ARG A 145 4.64 7.41 37.39
N TYR A 146 3.97 8.43 37.93
CA TYR A 146 3.63 8.51 39.35
C TYR A 146 2.78 7.31 39.78
N TYR A 147 1.65 7.07 39.11
CA TYR A 147 0.78 5.90 39.33
C TYR A 147 1.37 4.57 38.85
N GLY A 148 2.58 4.57 38.31
CA GLY A 148 3.25 3.36 37.81
C GLY A 148 2.79 2.94 36.41
N THR A 149 3.75 2.76 35.51
CA THR A 149 3.44 2.44 34.09
C THR A 149 2.89 1.02 33.85
N LYS A 150 2.69 0.22 34.90
CA LYS A 150 1.97 -1.08 34.81
C LYS A 150 0.48 -0.95 35.13
N VAL A 151 0.06 0.20 35.66
CA VAL A 151 -1.29 0.43 36.22
C VAL A 151 -2.06 1.42 35.34
N ALA A 152 -1.42 2.56 35.02
CA ALA A 152 -1.98 3.59 34.13
C ALA A 152 -1.66 3.34 32.64
N ASP A 153 -2.64 3.56 31.74
CA ASP A 153 -2.48 3.37 30.29
C ASP A 153 -1.36 4.25 29.70
N LYS A 154 -0.34 3.61 29.11
CA LYS A 154 0.79 4.26 28.42
C LYS A 154 0.40 4.94 27.11
N ALA A 155 -0.80 4.70 26.58
CA ALA A 155 -1.35 5.35 25.39
C ALA A 155 -2.13 6.64 25.71
N CYS A 156 -2.54 6.87 26.95
CA CYS A 156 -3.16 8.11 27.45
C CYS A 156 -2.18 9.31 27.55
N LYS A 157 -1.51 9.63 26.44
CA LYS A 157 -0.54 10.73 26.31
C LYS A 157 -0.82 11.68 25.14
N ASP A 158 -1.83 11.36 24.32
CA ASP A 158 -2.28 12.20 23.20
C ASP A 158 -2.92 13.50 23.75
N PRO A 159 -2.50 14.69 23.28
CA PRO A 159 -3.03 15.96 23.77
C PRO A 159 -4.53 16.15 23.49
N CYS A 160 -5.10 15.48 22.47
CA CYS A 160 -6.52 15.54 22.10
C CYS A 160 -7.27 14.26 22.50
N ARG A 161 -6.72 13.42 23.40
CA ARG A 161 -7.30 12.12 23.80
C ARG A 161 -8.72 12.28 24.33
N MET A 162 -9.65 11.56 23.71
CA MET A 162 -10.99 11.36 24.26
C MET A 162 -10.95 10.39 25.44
N PHE A 163 -11.72 10.70 26.48
CA PHE A 163 -12.03 9.83 27.61
C PHE A 163 -13.54 9.58 27.69
N TYR A 164 -13.96 8.31 27.65
CA TYR A 164 -15.38 7.98 27.76
C TYR A 164 -15.89 8.16 29.19
N GLY A 165 -16.95 8.95 29.37
CA GLY A 165 -17.78 8.86 30.57
C GLY A 165 -18.48 7.50 30.71
N SER A 166 -18.96 7.22 31.92
CA SER A 166 -19.79 6.05 32.24
C SER A 166 -21.16 6.50 32.72
N VAL A 167 -22.20 5.93 32.12
CA VAL A 167 -23.58 6.12 32.59
C VAL A 167 -23.66 5.55 34.01
N ASN A 168 -24.23 6.31 34.96
CA ASN A 168 -24.39 5.95 36.36
C ASN A 168 -23.19 5.16 36.96
N ALA A 169 -22.00 5.75 36.89
CA ALA A 169 -20.75 5.09 37.32
C ALA A 169 -20.85 4.57 38.77
N LYS A 170 -20.59 3.26 38.95
CA LYS A 170 -20.77 2.50 40.20
C LYS A 170 -20.10 3.14 41.41
N HIS A 171 -18.83 3.52 41.27
CA HIS A 171 -18.09 4.27 42.29
C HIS A 171 -17.51 5.54 41.68
N LYS A 172 -17.62 6.64 42.43
CA LYS A 172 -17.19 7.97 42.00
C LYS A 172 -17.08 8.92 43.20
N GLU A 173 -16.11 9.82 43.12
CA GLU A 173 -15.93 10.93 44.07
C GLU A 173 -15.67 12.22 43.28
N ILE A 174 -16.14 13.36 43.80
CA ILE A 174 -15.76 14.69 43.32
C ILE A 174 -15.29 15.53 44.50
N THR A 175 -14.28 16.37 44.29
CA THR A 175 -13.75 17.30 45.29
C THR A 175 -13.46 18.66 44.65
N GLU A 176 -13.38 19.72 45.47
CA GLU A 176 -12.95 21.04 45.01
C GLU A 176 -11.41 21.20 44.96
N ARG A 177 -10.63 20.13 45.19
CA ARG A 177 -9.17 20.17 45.07
C ARG A 177 -8.76 20.48 43.62
N THR A 178 -7.62 21.14 43.45
CA THR A 178 -6.99 21.39 42.15
C THR A 178 -5.55 20.92 42.18
N LEU A 179 -4.97 20.66 41.00
CA LEU A 179 -3.55 20.43 40.81
C LEU A 179 -2.87 21.78 40.46
N PRO A 180 -2.19 22.45 41.42
CA PRO A 180 -1.79 23.84 41.22
C PRO A 180 -0.53 23.99 40.36
N VAL A 181 -0.34 25.16 39.75
CA VAL A 181 0.67 25.41 38.73
C VAL A 181 2.09 25.21 39.25
N ASN A 182 2.34 25.38 40.56
CA ASN A 182 3.63 25.09 41.17
C ASN A 182 3.90 23.57 41.26
N ILE A 183 2.89 22.73 41.49
CA ILE A 183 2.99 21.26 41.45
C ILE A 183 3.12 20.78 40.01
N VAL A 184 2.35 21.32 39.06
CA VAL A 184 2.52 21.06 37.63
C VAL A 184 3.95 21.39 37.18
N ARG A 185 4.49 22.57 37.55
CA ARG A 185 5.88 22.95 37.26
C ARG A 185 6.90 22.01 37.92
N LYS A 186 6.69 21.55 39.17
CA LYS A 186 7.54 20.55 39.83
C LYS A 186 7.51 19.21 39.08
N ALA A 187 6.33 18.72 38.70
CA ALA A 187 6.14 17.49 37.93
C ALA A 187 6.82 17.56 36.55
N LEU A 188 6.62 18.64 35.80
CA LEU A 188 7.28 18.90 34.51
C LEU A 188 8.81 18.99 34.65
N LYS A 189 9.34 19.62 35.72
CA LYS A 189 10.78 19.67 36.00
C LYS A 189 11.35 18.28 36.33
N LYS A 190 10.61 17.45 37.07
CA LYS A 190 10.96 16.04 37.37
C LYS A 190 10.91 15.17 36.09
N GLN A 191 9.89 15.34 35.26
CA GLN A 191 9.75 14.65 33.96
C GLN A 191 10.88 15.01 33.00
N ARG A 192 11.14 16.31 32.77
CA ARG A 192 12.23 16.78 31.90
C ARG A 192 13.59 16.29 32.40
N LYS A 193 13.85 16.31 33.72
CA LYS A 193 15.06 15.68 34.29
C LYS A 193 15.14 14.18 34.01
N HIS A 194 14.03 13.43 34.08
CA HIS A 194 14.02 12.00 33.74
C HIS A 194 14.22 11.78 32.23
N GLU A 195 13.61 12.57 31.36
CA GLU A 195 13.80 12.43 29.91
C GLU A 195 15.24 12.78 29.53
N ALA A 196 15.82 13.84 30.10
CA ALA A 196 17.25 14.14 29.96
C ALA A 196 18.15 13.02 30.49
N LYS A 197 17.86 12.43 31.66
CA LYS A 197 18.58 11.25 32.18
C LYS A 197 18.42 10.02 31.28
N ALA A 198 17.24 9.76 30.73
CA ALA A 198 17.00 8.64 29.81
C ALA A 198 17.71 8.85 28.48
N ILE A 199 17.78 10.09 27.98
CA ILE A 199 18.61 10.49 26.83
C ILE A 199 20.10 10.33 27.16
N GLN A 200 20.57 10.70 28.35
CA GLN A 200 21.96 10.50 28.78
C GLN A 200 22.33 9.03 28.99
N VAL A 201 21.42 8.18 29.49
CA VAL A 201 21.65 6.74 29.64
C VAL A 201 21.66 6.07 28.27
N ARG A 202 20.74 6.43 27.37
CA ARG A 202 20.78 6.00 25.95
C ARG A 202 22.03 6.50 25.24
N SER A 203 22.43 7.77 25.46
CA SER A 203 23.64 8.30 24.84
C SER A 203 24.89 7.61 25.40
N LYS A 204 25.00 7.34 26.70
CA LYS A 204 26.12 6.57 27.28
C LYS A 204 26.14 5.10 26.86
N ALA A 205 24.98 4.46 26.69
CA ALA A 205 24.89 3.13 26.11
C ALA A 205 25.36 3.13 24.66
N ASN A 206 24.91 4.12 23.86
CA ASN A 206 25.43 4.37 22.53
C ASN A 206 26.92 4.71 22.57
N THR A 207 27.45 5.49 23.53
CA THR A 207 28.89 5.80 23.62
C THR A 207 29.72 4.55 23.93
N LYS A 208 29.22 3.61 24.75
CA LYS A 208 29.90 2.32 24.93
C LYS A 208 29.84 1.42 23.70
N GLN A 209 28.74 1.45 22.91
CA GLN A 209 28.69 0.77 21.62
C GLN A 209 29.54 1.47 20.54
N VAL A 210 29.59 2.79 20.54
CA VAL A 210 30.36 3.61 19.59
C VAL A 210 31.84 3.50 19.89
N ALA A 211 32.31 3.56 21.14
CA ALA A 211 33.73 3.36 21.46
C ALA A 211 34.24 1.96 21.03
N ALA A 212 33.36 0.95 21.02
CA ALA A 212 33.67 -0.39 20.48
C ALA A 212 33.59 -0.50 18.94
N VAL A 213 33.21 0.58 18.24
CA VAL A 213 33.03 0.68 16.78
C VAL A 213 33.92 1.77 16.16
N ASP A 214 34.28 2.82 16.90
CA ASP A 214 35.01 4.00 16.42
C ASP A 214 36.44 3.65 16.02
N HIS A 215 37.08 2.72 16.73
CA HIS A 215 38.37 2.15 16.35
C HIS A 215 38.37 1.43 14.97
N ASN A 216 37.20 1.27 14.33
CA ASN A 216 37.05 0.73 12.97
C ASN A 216 36.42 1.72 11.96
N ARG A 217 36.13 2.97 12.32
CA ARG A 217 35.67 3.99 11.36
C ARG A 217 36.86 4.69 10.70
N LYS A 218 37.15 4.33 9.43
CA LYS A 218 37.98 5.18 8.57
C LYS A 218 37.26 6.50 8.28
N PRO A 219 37.97 7.65 8.23
CA PRO A 219 37.39 8.91 7.76
C PRO A 219 36.99 8.81 6.28
N LEU A 220 36.09 9.70 5.85
CA LEU A 220 35.78 9.88 4.43
C LEU A 220 37.03 10.41 3.69
N SER A 221 37.28 9.89 2.49
CA SER A 221 38.28 10.47 1.59
C SER A 221 37.84 11.86 1.13
N ASP A 222 38.81 12.74 0.89
CA ASP A 222 38.51 14.13 0.51
C ASP A 222 37.84 14.21 -0.88
N GLU A 223 38.10 13.25 -1.77
CA GLU A 223 37.34 13.04 -3.01
C GLU A 223 35.84 12.77 -2.77
N TYR A 224 35.49 11.99 -1.73
CA TYR A 224 34.10 11.77 -1.34
C TYR A 224 33.49 13.05 -0.75
N LYS A 225 34.29 13.87 -0.03
CA LYS A 225 33.84 15.16 0.50
C LYS A 225 33.53 16.15 -0.61
N GLU A 226 34.40 16.28 -1.60
CA GLU A 226 34.24 17.23 -2.71
C GLU A 226 32.97 16.93 -3.54
N GLN A 227 32.66 15.65 -3.77
CA GLN A 227 31.41 15.25 -4.43
C GLN A 227 30.17 15.61 -3.61
N VAL A 228 30.19 15.41 -2.29
CA VAL A 228 29.11 15.85 -1.38
C VAL A 228 28.95 17.36 -1.42
N LEU A 229 30.04 18.14 -1.36
CA LEU A 229 29.98 19.61 -1.40
C LEU A 229 29.40 20.12 -2.73
N THR A 230 29.85 19.52 -3.85
CA THR A 230 29.36 19.84 -5.20
C THR A 230 27.85 19.62 -5.31
N LEU A 231 27.36 18.45 -4.88
CA LEU A 231 25.92 18.14 -4.92
C LEU A 231 25.12 18.99 -3.93
N ALA A 232 25.62 19.16 -2.68
CA ALA A 232 24.93 19.95 -1.67
C ALA A 232 24.78 21.42 -2.08
N ARG A 233 25.78 22.00 -2.77
CA ARG A 233 25.70 23.35 -3.32
C ARG A 233 24.64 23.51 -4.42
N GLY A 234 24.32 22.44 -5.16
CA GLY A 234 23.22 22.44 -6.14
C GLY A 234 21.83 22.21 -5.55
N MET A 235 21.73 21.76 -4.29
CA MET A 235 20.50 21.20 -3.72
C MET A 235 19.71 22.22 -2.90
N TYR A 236 18.73 22.89 -3.51
CA TYR A 236 17.81 23.74 -2.76
C TYR A 236 16.92 22.91 -1.81
N LEU A 237 16.96 23.22 -0.51
CA LEU A 237 16.16 22.53 0.52
C LEU A 237 14.88 23.26 0.88
N GLY A 238 14.87 24.60 0.85
CA GLY A 238 13.74 25.47 1.22
C GLY A 238 13.23 25.39 2.67
N HIS A 239 13.57 24.33 3.41
CA HIS A 239 12.99 23.97 4.69
C HIS A 239 14.03 24.00 5.82
N TYR A 240 13.90 24.97 6.73
CA TYR A 240 14.87 25.26 7.79
C TYR A 240 15.24 24.05 8.68
N PRO A 241 14.29 23.20 9.14
CA PRO A 241 14.63 21.95 9.85
C PRO A 241 15.45 20.95 9.02
N SER A 242 15.29 20.91 7.69
CA SER A 242 16.11 20.05 6.82
C SER A 242 17.53 20.56 6.71
N TRP A 243 17.70 21.88 6.54
CA TRP A 243 19.01 22.54 6.50
C TRP A 243 19.81 22.38 7.81
N ILE A 244 19.16 22.51 8.98
CA ILE A 244 19.79 22.20 10.28
C ILE A 244 20.28 20.74 10.34
N ARG A 245 19.46 19.78 9.89
CA ARG A 245 19.84 18.36 9.89
C ARG A 245 21.04 18.11 8.97
N PHE A 246 21.10 18.81 7.84
CA PHE A 246 22.24 18.71 6.91
C PHE A 246 23.52 19.31 7.52
N ALA A 247 23.43 20.45 8.20
CA ALA A 247 24.55 21.06 8.93
C ALA A 247 25.19 20.08 9.93
N TRP A 248 24.35 19.44 10.74
CA TRP A 248 24.83 18.55 11.81
C TRP A 248 25.32 17.20 11.29
N GLY A 249 24.77 16.71 10.16
CA GLY A 249 25.29 15.53 9.47
C GLY A 249 26.66 15.79 8.80
N MET A 250 26.88 16.97 8.20
CA MET A 250 28.21 17.38 7.72
C MET A 250 29.21 17.48 8.88
N LYS A 251 28.79 18.02 10.03
CA LYS A 251 29.64 18.08 11.24
C LYS A 251 30.03 16.69 11.79
N ASP A 252 29.19 15.67 11.58
CA ASP A 252 29.50 14.26 11.88
C ASP A 252 30.38 13.60 10.79
N GLY A 253 30.33 14.10 9.56
CA GLY A 253 31.12 13.62 8.41
C GLY A 253 32.57 14.13 8.34
N GLY A 254 32.99 15.01 9.26
CA GLY A 254 34.35 15.58 9.25
C GLY A 254 34.55 16.68 8.20
N TYR A 255 33.50 17.46 7.94
CA TYR A 255 33.53 18.74 7.22
C TYR A 255 33.65 19.89 8.23
N ASP A 256 33.99 21.10 7.77
CA ASP A 256 34.14 22.28 8.63
C ASP A 256 33.00 23.33 8.50
N VAL A 257 33.16 24.46 9.17
CA VAL A 257 32.16 25.55 9.13
C VAL A 257 32.16 26.32 7.80
N ALA A 258 33.29 26.39 7.10
CA ALA A 258 33.42 27.03 5.80
C ALA A 258 32.74 26.19 4.71
N ASP A 259 32.92 24.86 4.74
CA ASP A 259 32.19 23.87 3.93
C ASP A 259 30.68 24.10 4.00
N PHE A 260 30.15 24.19 5.23
CA PHE A 260 28.72 24.41 5.44
C PHE A 260 28.25 25.81 5.01
N CYS A 261 29.09 26.84 5.19
CA CYS A 261 28.81 28.19 4.68
C CYS A 261 28.75 28.24 3.15
N TYR A 262 29.62 27.47 2.47
CA TYR A 262 29.71 27.37 1.01
C TYR A 262 28.44 26.73 0.42
N VAL A 263 28.02 25.57 0.92
CA VAL A 263 26.81 24.89 0.41
C VAL A 263 25.52 25.63 0.76
N THR A 264 25.48 26.32 1.91
CA THR A 264 24.28 27.07 2.38
C THR A 264 23.75 28.06 1.33
N GLN A 265 24.62 28.69 0.54
CA GLN A 265 24.23 29.67 -0.48
C GLN A 265 23.25 29.09 -1.51
N GLY A 266 23.45 27.82 -1.91
CA GLY A 266 22.52 27.10 -2.79
C GLY A 266 21.37 26.43 -2.03
N MET A 267 21.63 25.88 -0.84
CA MET A 267 20.62 25.14 -0.09
C MET A 267 19.50 26.02 0.50
N MET A 268 19.84 27.23 0.91
CA MET A 268 18.97 28.18 1.60
C MET A 268 19.40 29.62 1.25
N SER A 269 19.13 30.08 0.03
CA SER A 269 19.45 31.44 -0.45
C SER A 269 18.98 32.58 0.47
N GLN A 270 17.93 32.35 1.26
CA GLN A 270 17.38 33.24 2.29
C GLN A 270 18.16 33.21 3.64
N LYS A 271 19.39 32.69 3.71
CA LYS A 271 20.19 32.56 4.95
C LYS A 271 21.61 33.09 4.78
N SER A 272 22.05 33.87 5.77
CA SER A 272 23.36 34.51 5.77
C SER A 272 24.48 33.54 6.19
N ARG A 273 25.73 33.91 5.92
CA ARG A 273 26.91 33.21 6.46
C ARG A 273 26.89 33.16 8.00
N ALA A 274 26.37 34.21 8.66
CA ALA A 274 26.22 34.25 10.10
C ALA A 274 25.15 33.26 10.62
N ASP A 275 24.06 33.04 9.88
CA ASP A 275 23.08 32.00 10.20
C ASP A 275 23.68 30.61 10.10
N ALA A 276 24.51 30.35 9.08
CA ALA A 276 25.18 29.07 8.89
C ALA A 276 26.16 28.78 10.05
N ILE A 277 26.99 29.75 10.43
CA ILE A 277 27.92 29.65 11.57
C ILE A 277 27.15 29.38 12.88
N ARG A 278 26.02 30.07 13.11
CA ARG A 278 25.18 29.85 14.31
C ARG A 278 24.64 28.42 14.35
N VAL A 279 23.99 27.96 13.29
CA VAL A 279 23.42 26.60 13.19
C VAL A 279 24.51 25.52 13.29
N TRP A 280 25.69 25.77 12.74
CA TRP A 280 26.85 24.88 12.88
C TRP A 280 27.30 24.76 14.34
N ASN A 281 27.41 25.87 15.05
CA ASN A 281 27.86 25.91 16.44
C ASN A 281 26.82 25.31 17.41
N ASP A 282 25.53 25.52 17.16
CA ASP A 282 24.42 24.87 17.89
C ASP A 282 24.40 23.32 17.75
N GLY A 283 25.13 22.79 16.76
CA GLY A 283 25.18 21.35 16.45
C GLY A 283 26.05 20.51 17.38
N ALA A 284 25.42 19.62 18.14
CA ALA A 284 26.10 18.58 18.92
C ALA A 284 26.38 17.32 18.06
N PRO A 285 27.64 16.84 17.96
CA PRO A 285 28.01 15.65 17.17
C PRO A 285 27.25 14.37 17.55
N GLY A 286 27.17 13.42 16.61
CA GLY A 286 26.66 12.06 16.85
C GLY A 286 25.14 11.93 17.09
N ARG A 287 24.36 13.03 17.04
CA ARG A 287 22.88 12.98 17.04
C ARG A 287 22.28 12.81 15.65
N ILE A 288 22.95 13.36 14.65
CA ILE A 288 22.59 13.28 13.23
C ILE A 288 23.88 12.95 12.52
N THR A 289 23.88 11.86 11.76
CA THR A 289 25.09 11.37 11.12
C THR A 289 25.22 11.83 9.68
N MET A 290 26.41 11.73 9.10
CA MET A 290 26.64 12.02 7.68
C MET A 290 25.73 11.21 6.74
N GLY A 291 25.27 10.03 7.17
CA GLY A 291 24.24 9.24 6.49
C GLY A 291 22.92 9.99 6.26
N THR A 292 22.62 11.03 7.05
CA THR A 292 21.44 11.90 6.86
C THR A 292 21.63 12.85 5.68
N CYS A 293 22.84 13.40 5.51
CA CYS A 293 23.18 14.21 4.34
C CYS A 293 23.18 13.36 3.07
N ILE A 294 23.81 12.17 3.13
CA ILE A 294 23.81 11.18 2.04
C ILE A 294 22.37 10.79 1.68
N TYR A 295 21.49 10.58 2.65
CA TYR A 295 20.06 10.31 2.40
C TYR A 295 19.39 11.49 1.68
N MET A 296 19.57 12.73 2.15
CA MET A 296 18.97 13.92 1.52
C MET A 296 19.48 14.11 0.07
N LEU A 297 20.78 13.95 -0.17
CA LEU A 297 21.36 13.99 -1.52
C LEU A 297 20.80 12.89 -2.42
N LYS A 298 20.58 11.68 -1.89
CA LYS A 298 19.98 10.56 -2.67
C LYS A 298 18.49 10.72 -2.94
N GLN A 299 17.76 11.40 -2.06
CA GLN A 299 16.36 11.78 -2.32
C GLN A 299 16.23 12.88 -3.38
N HIS A 300 17.24 13.75 -3.53
CA HIS A 300 17.21 14.85 -4.49
C HIS A 300 17.82 14.50 -5.87
N TYR A 301 18.89 13.69 -5.89
CA TYR A 301 19.66 13.36 -7.11
C TYR A 301 19.62 11.88 -7.52
N GLY A 302 18.87 11.03 -6.81
CA GLY A 302 18.85 9.59 -7.05
C GLY A 302 19.88 8.82 -6.22
N ASN A 303 19.67 7.50 -6.11
CA ASN A 303 20.41 6.63 -5.18
C ASN A 303 21.90 6.47 -5.52
N ASP A 304 22.35 6.93 -6.67
CA ASP A 304 23.69 6.77 -7.21
C ASP A 304 24.46 8.07 -7.42
N CYS A 305 23.94 9.21 -6.96
CA CYS A 305 24.63 10.50 -7.02
C CYS A 305 26.03 10.52 -6.35
N LEU A 306 26.29 9.58 -5.44
CA LEU A 306 27.56 9.40 -4.73
C LEU A 306 28.22 8.03 -5.05
N ASP A 307 27.92 7.44 -6.21
CA ASP A 307 28.49 6.15 -6.64
C ASP A 307 29.94 6.26 -7.16
N GLY A 308 30.41 7.47 -7.51
CA GLY A 308 31.73 7.68 -8.15
C GLY A 308 32.93 7.25 -7.31
N VAL A 309 32.83 7.26 -5.98
CA VAL A 309 33.92 6.94 -5.03
C VAL A 309 33.60 5.65 -4.26
N LYS A 310 33.07 4.63 -4.95
CA LYS A 310 32.60 3.38 -4.34
C LYS A 310 33.74 2.42 -3.93
N LYS A 311 34.41 2.73 -2.82
CA LYS A 311 35.10 1.72 -1.99
C LYS A 311 34.88 2.01 -0.50
N TYR A 312 34.51 0.96 0.25
CA TYR A 312 34.33 0.94 1.72
C TYR A 312 33.10 1.66 2.32
N ALA A 313 31.90 1.12 2.06
CA ALA A 313 30.77 1.24 3.00
C ALA A 313 29.96 -0.06 3.04
N VAL A 314 29.84 -0.68 4.22
CA VAL A 314 29.11 -1.97 4.42
C VAL A 314 27.71 -1.69 5.00
N PRO A 315 26.63 -2.33 4.50
CA PRO A 315 25.27 -2.10 5.02
C PRO A 315 25.05 -2.64 6.44
N LEU A 316 24.40 -1.84 7.30
CA LEU A 316 24.03 -2.22 8.66
C LEU A 316 22.55 -2.62 8.80
N THR A 317 22.23 -3.86 8.44
CA THR A 317 21.13 -4.61 9.04
C THR A 317 21.57 -6.06 9.25
N ARG A 318 21.10 -6.72 10.31
CA ARG A 318 21.34 -8.16 10.51
C ARG A 318 20.56 -8.96 9.47
N LYS A 319 21.24 -9.38 8.40
CA LYS A 319 20.80 -10.55 7.60
C LYS A 319 20.73 -11.79 8.52
N PRO A 320 19.85 -12.77 8.22
CA PRO A 320 19.96 -14.11 8.78
C PRO A 320 21.35 -14.71 8.53
N ALA A 321 21.76 -15.69 9.32
CA ALA A 321 23.04 -16.37 9.11
C ALA A 321 23.09 -17.03 7.73
N ALA A 322 24.15 -16.77 6.98
CA ALA A 322 24.30 -17.24 5.60
C ALA A 322 24.71 -18.73 5.49
N SER A 323 24.74 -19.46 6.61
CA SER A 323 25.14 -20.87 6.73
C SER A 323 24.11 -21.86 6.16
N ASP A 324 22.84 -21.48 6.13
CA ASP A 324 21.72 -22.43 5.99
C ASP A 324 21.19 -22.52 4.54
N TYR A 325 21.81 -21.81 3.60
CA TYR A 325 21.43 -21.76 2.20
C TYR A 325 22.55 -22.32 1.32
N GLU A 326 22.29 -23.47 0.67
CA GLU A 326 23.06 -23.94 -0.49
C GLU A 326 23.18 -22.81 -1.52
N LYS A 327 24.30 -22.74 -2.27
CA LYS A 327 24.62 -21.71 -3.28
C LYS A 327 23.36 -21.12 -3.92
N ALA A 328 22.99 -19.91 -3.48
CA ALA A 328 21.80 -19.24 -3.99
C ALA A 328 21.98 -18.95 -5.49
N THR A 329 21.02 -19.37 -6.32
CA THR A 329 20.98 -19.00 -7.73
C THR A 329 20.94 -17.48 -7.86
N ASP A 330 21.77 -16.92 -8.73
CA ASP A 330 21.79 -15.49 -9.00
C ASP A 330 20.43 -15.03 -9.57
N ILE A 331 19.76 -14.15 -8.83
CA ILE A 331 18.50 -13.51 -9.23
C ILE A 331 18.84 -12.11 -9.74
N ASN A 332 18.90 -12.02 -11.07
CA ASN A 332 19.15 -10.81 -11.82
C ASN A 332 17.82 -10.13 -12.15
N CYS A 333 17.82 -8.80 -12.12
CA CYS A 333 16.71 -8.00 -12.61
C CYS A 333 17.16 -7.07 -13.74
N LEU A 334 16.46 -7.15 -14.88
CA LEU A 334 16.55 -6.21 -15.99
C LEU A 334 15.33 -5.26 -15.92
N ILE A 335 15.55 -4.13 -15.26
CA ILE A 335 14.61 -3.02 -15.20
C ILE A 335 14.78 -2.19 -16.48
N SER A 336 13.68 -1.76 -17.09
CA SER A 336 13.72 -0.61 -18.01
C SER A 336 12.32 -0.07 -18.27
N ASP A 337 12.22 1.07 -18.93
CA ASP A 337 10.92 1.58 -19.38
C ASP A 337 10.22 0.62 -20.38
N PRO A 338 8.88 0.73 -20.49
CA PRO A 338 8.11 0.11 -21.58
C PRO A 338 8.64 0.49 -22.98
N GLY A 339 8.53 -0.43 -23.95
CA GLY A 339 8.81 -0.10 -25.36
C GLY A 339 10.27 0.29 -25.69
N THR A 340 11.22 0.03 -24.79
CA THR A 340 12.68 0.17 -25.02
C THR A 340 13.26 -0.87 -25.98
N GLY A 341 12.70 -2.08 -25.94
CA GLY A 341 13.18 -3.25 -26.68
C GLY A 341 13.64 -4.44 -25.83
N LYS A 342 13.32 -4.51 -24.52
CA LYS A 342 13.70 -5.61 -23.60
C LYS A 342 13.65 -7.00 -24.26
N SER A 343 12.49 -7.43 -24.76
CA SER A 343 12.31 -8.76 -25.34
C SER A 343 13.18 -9.02 -26.58
N TYR A 344 13.51 -7.98 -27.37
CA TYR A 344 14.47 -8.08 -28.48
C TYR A 344 15.90 -8.31 -27.96
N LEU A 345 16.34 -7.56 -26.94
CA LEU A 345 17.66 -7.73 -26.32
C LEU A 345 17.81 -9.10 -25.66
N VAL A 346 16.72 -9.66 -25.12
CA VAL A 346 16.69 -11.06 -24.65
C VAL A 346 16.85 -12.04 -25.83
N CYS A 347 16.14 -11.85 -26.93
CA CYS A 347 16.29 -12.70 -28.13
C CYS A 347 17.72 -12.62 -28.72
N GLU A 348 18.29 -11.42 -28.81
CA GLU A 348 19.65 -11.16 -29.28
C GLU A 348 20.70 -11.82 -28.37
N SER A 349 20.61 -11.59 -27.06
CA SER A 349 21.49 -12.21 -26.06
C SER A 349 21.41 -13.74 -26.06
N ILE A 350 20.24 -14.32 -26.36
CA ILE A 350 20.06 -15.77 -26.47
C ILE A 350 20.61 -16.28 -27.81
N ASN A 351 20.34 -15.61 -28.93
CA ASN A 351 20.86 -16.03 -30.24
C ASN A 351 22.40 -15.99 -30.30
N ASN A 352 23.03 -15.02 -29.64
CA ASN A 352 24.48 -14.86 -29.60
C ASN A 352 25.17 -15.76 -28.54
N SER A 353 24.44 -16.73 -27.94
CA SER A 353 24.93 -17.57 -26.85
C SER A 353 24.77 -19.08 -27.12
N THR A 354 25.74 -19.87 -26.63
CA THR A 354 25.71 -21.34 -26.68
C THR A 354 25.05 -21.97 -25.44
N ASP A 355 24.70 -21.18 -24.43
CA ASP A 355 24.01 -21.65 -23.23
C ASP A 355 22.58 -22.14 -23.50
N LYS A 356 22.02 -22.87 -22.53
CA LYS A 356 20.63 -23.33 -22.54
C LYS A 356 19.72 -22.30 -21.86
N TYR A 357 18.52 -22.09 -22.40
CA TYR A 357 17.59 -21.06 -21.93
C TYR A 357 16.16 -21.59 -21.79
N MET A 358 15.49 -21.19 -20.71
CA MET A 358 14.05 -21.37 -20.54
C MET A 358 13.42 -19.99 -20.40
N ILE A 359 12.47 -19.65 -21.28
CA ILE A 359 11.81 -18.35 -21.29
C ILE A 359 10.36 -18.54 -20.88
N ALA A 360 9.95 -17.91 -19.78
CA ALA A 360 8.59 -17.89 -19.27
C ALA A 360 7.93 -16.56 -19.65
N VAL A 361 6.75 -16.62 -20.28
CA VAL A 361 6.01 -15.42 -20.75
C VAL A 361 4.52 -15.45 -20.36
N PRO A 362 3.84 -14.30 -20.24
CA PRO A 362 2.43 -14.23 -19.85
C PRO A 362 1.43 -14.87 -20.84
N SER A 363 1.73 -14.93 -22.14
CA SER A 363 0.74 -15.30 -23.17
C SER A 363 1.32 -16.12 -24.33
N HIS A 364 0.45 -16.89 -24.99
CA HIS A 364 0.82 -17.69 -26.16
C HIS A 364 1.25 -16.83 -27.37
N ASP A 365 0.76 -15.59 -27.48
CA ASP A 365 1.15 -14.72 -28.60
C ASP A 365 2.54 -14.12 -28.41
N LEU A 366 2.91 -13.75 -27.18
CA LEU A 366 4.29 -13.39 -26.86
C LEU A 366 5.23 -14.62 -26.99
N GLN A 367 4.76 -15.82 -26.68
CA GLN A 367 5.50 -17.07 -26.92
C GLN A 367 5.75 -17.34 -28.41
N LYS A 368 4.76 -17.10 -29.29
CA LYS A 368 4.94 -17.17 -30.75
C LYS A 368 5.99 -16.15 -31.21
N GLU A 369 5.96 -14.95 -30.65
CA GLU A 369 6.88 -13.86 -31.01
C GLU A 369 8.33 -14.17 -30.59
N TYR A 370 8.56 -14.64 -29.36
CA TYR A 370 9.87 -15.15 -28.95
C TYR A 370 10.35 -16.31 -29.85
N ARG A 371 9.45 -17.23 -30.24
CA ARG A 371 9.79 -18.36 -31.13
C ARG A 371 10.15 -17.90 -32.55
N ALA A 372 9.54 -16.82 -33.04
CA ALA A 372 9.87 -16.24 -34.33
C ALA A 372 11.22 -15.50 -34.33
N ASN A 373 11.69 -15.06 -33.16
CA ASN A 373 12.94 -14.29 -33.02
C ASN A 373 14.13 -15.11 -32.46
N ILE A 374 13.92 -16.34 -31.97
CA ILE A 374 14.99 -17.19 -31.41
C ILE A 374 15.15 -18.49 -32.20
N THR A 375 16.35 -18.70 -32.74
CA THR A 375 16.70 -19.91 -33.48
C THR A 375 16.81 -21.13 -32.55
N ASN A 376 16.41 -22.29 -33.06
CA ASN A 376 16.40 -23.58 -32.34
C ASN A 376 15.67 -23.47 -30.99
N SER A 377 14.38 -23.11 -31.07
CA SER A 377 13.49 -22.91 -29.92
C SER A 377 12.19 -23.74 -30.00
N LEU A 378 11.89 -24.45 -28.90
CA LEU A 378 10.69 -25.28 -28.76
C LEU A 378 9.67 -24.62 -27.81
N ALA A 379 8.42 -24.54 -28.26
CA ALA A 379 7.31 -23.97 -27.48
C ALA A 379 6.57 -25.04 -26.65
N ILE A 380 6.54 -24.88 -25.32
CA ILE A 380 5.79 -25.72 -24.38
C ILE A 380 4.49 -25.02 -23.97
N ASN A 381 3.36 -25.69 -24.17
CA ASN A 381 2.02 -25.15 -24.02
C ASN A 381 1.25 -25.79 -22.86
N TYR A 382 0.44 -24.99 -22.16
CA TYR A 382 -0.41 -25.48 -21.09
C TYR A 382 -1.56 -26.36 -21.64
N GLN A 383 -1.33 -27.67 -21.64
CA GLN A 383 -2.30 -28.70 -22.06
C GLN A 383 -2.52 -29.72 -20.93
N GLY A 384 -2.74 -29.23 -19.71
CA GLY A 384 -2.92 -30.05 -18.52
C GLY A 384 -1.74 -31.02 -18.32
N GLN A 385 -2.04 -32.32 -18.20
CA GLN A 385 -1.02 -33.36 -17.96
C GLN A 385 0.07 -33.44 -19.05
N LYS A 386 -0.22 -33.04 -20.30
CA LYS A 386 0.74 -33.15 -21.42
C LYS A 386 1.96 -32.24 -21.28
N VAL A 387 1.89 -31.18 -20.47
CA VAL A 387 2.98 -30.19 -20.32
C VAL A 387 4.29 -30.84 -19.81
N GLY A 388 4.19 -31.83 -18.91
CA GLY A 388 5.35 -32.57 -18.41
C GLY A 388 5.97 -33.53 -19.43
N LEU A 389 5.18 -34.02 -20.40
CA LEU A 389 5.69 -34.80 -21.53
C LEU A 389 6.39 -33.90 -22.55
N GLN A 390 5.85 -32.71 -22.81
CA GLN A 390 6.52 -31.70 -23.66
C GLN A 390 7.87 -31.28 -23.06
N LEU A 391 7.95 -31.07 -21.73
CA LEU A 391 9.22 -30.77 -21.06
C LEU A 391 10.20 -31.95 -21.09
N LYS A 392 9.71 -33.19 -20.90
CA LYS A 392 10.55 -34.39 -21.04
C LYS A 392 11.09 -34.55 -22.47
N TYR A 393 10.26 -34.29 -23.48
CA TYR A 393 10.67 -34.29 -24.88
C TYR A 393 11.73 -33.22 -25.15
N ALA A 394 11.53 -31.99 -24.67
CA ALA A 394 12.47 -30.89 -24.87
C ALA A 394 13.87 -31.21 -24.31
N ILE A 395 13.92 -31.69 -23.08
CA ILE A 395 15.19 -32.01 -22.40
C ILE A 395 15.85 -33.26 -23.03
N ALA A 396 15.07 -34.27 -23.43
CA ALA A 396 15.59 -35.47 -24.11
C ALA A 396 16.20 -35.17 -25.48
N ASN A 397 15.61 -34.25 -26.26
CA ASN A 397 16.15 -33.79 -27.55
C ASN A 397 17.23 -32.71 -27.39
N LYS A 398 17.62 -32.36 -26.15
CA LYS A 398 18.64 -31.34 -25.82
C LYS A 398 18.31 -29.95 -26.37
N GLU A 399 17.02 -29.59 -26.42
CA GLU A 399 16.55 -28.30 -26.93
C GLU A 399 17.26 -27.13 -26.23
N ARG A 400 17.91 -26.26 -27.02
CA ARG A 400 18.69 -25.12 -26.51
C ARG A 400 17.79 -24.10 -25.83
N THR A 401 16.68 -23.72 -26.48
CA THR A 401 15.72 -22.75 -25.93
C THR A 401 14.34 -23.37 -25.76
N ILE A 402 13.82 -23.33 -24.54
CA ILE A 402 12.47 -23.77 -24.18
C ILE A 402 11.61 -22.54 -23.87
N ILE A 403 10.62 -22.24 -24.71
CA ILE A 403 9.73 -21.07 -24.53
C ILE A 403 8.39 -21.56 -24.01
N THR A 404 7.93 -21.05 -22.86
CA THR A 404 6.72 -21.54 -22.18
C THR A 404 5.87 -20.40 -21.63
N THR A 405 4.58 -20.65 -21.41
CA THR A 405 3.75 -19.67 -20.69
C THR A 405 3.93 -19.77 -19.17
N HIS A 406 3.66 -18.68 -18.44
CA HIS A 406 3.70 -18.66 -16.97
C HIS A 406 2.92 -19.82 -16.33
N ALA A 407 1.73 -20.12 -16.85
CA ALA A 407 0.90 -21.25 -16.39
C ALA A 407 1.53 -22.63 -16.70
N ALA A 408 2.21 -22.77 -17.84
CA ALA A 408 2.90 -24.00 -18.23
C ALA A 408 4.19 -24.23 -17.39
N LEU A 409 4.98 -23.18 -17.11
CA LEU A 409 6.11 -23.26 -16.17
C LEU A 409 5.66 -23.78 -14.81
N LEU A 410 4.67 -23.13 -14.20
CA LEU A 410 4.16 -23.49 -12.87
C LEU A 410 3.65 -24.94 -12.83
N SER A 411 3.00 -25.40 -13.90
CA SER A 411 2.50 -26.77 -14.06
C SER A 411 3.60 -27.83 -14.23
N CYS A 412 4.82 -27.42 -14.57
CA CYS A 412 5.98 -28.29 -14.69
C CYS A 412 6.77 -28.46 -13.37
N ILE A 413 6.63 -27.57 -12.39
CA ILE A 413 7.40 -27.60 -11.13
C ILE A 413 7.19 -28.91 -10.34
N GLU A 414 5.98 -29.48 -10.40
CA GLU A 414 5.67 -30.77 -9.75
C GLU A 414 6.27 -32.01 -10.45
N LYS A 415 6.97 -31.85 -11.59
CA LYS A 415 7.44 -32.98 -12.41
C LYS A 415 8.91 -33.31 -12.11
N PRO A 416 9.28 -34.60 -11.92
CA PRO A 416 10.68 -34.99 -11.67
C PRO A 416 11.67 -34.47 -12.73
N THR A 417 11.22 -34.29 -13.98
CA THR A 417 11.99 -33.71 -15.08
C THR A 417 12.47 -32.27 -14.79
N PHE A 418 11.76 -31.50 -13.96
CA PHE A 418 12.13 -30.12 -13.63
C PHE A 418 13.49 -30.03 -12.92
N ASN A 419 13.88 -31.10 -12.20
CA ASN A 419 15.20 -31.21 -11.57
C ASN A 419 16.37 -31.22 -12.58
N GLN A 420 16.10 -31.46 -13.88
CA GLN A 420 17.09 -31.55 -14.96
C GLN A 420 17.36 -30.18 -15.62
N LEU A 421 16.66 -29.12 -15.21
CA LEU A 421 16.82 -27.77 -15.77
C LEU A 421 18.05 -27.01 -15.26
N LYS A 422 18.89 -27.61 -14.39
CA LYS A 422 20.01 -26.93 -13.71
C LYS A 422 21.00 -26.21 -14.65
N ASP A 423 21.17 -26.71 -15.87
CA ASP A 423 22.03 -26.12 -16.89
C ASP A 423 21.40 -24.91 -17.63
N TYR A 424 20.08 -24.72 -17.48
CA TYR A 424 19.32 -23.68 -18.17
C TYR A 424 19.31 -22.37 -17.37
N HIS A 425 19.41 -21.24 -18.05
CA HIS A 425 19.05 -19.94 -17.50
C HIS A 425 17.55 -19.70 -17.63
N LEU A 426 16.88 -19.26 -16.56
CA LEU A 426 15.46 -18.88 -16.61
C LEU A 426 15.32 -17.39 -16.91
N TYR A 427 14.66 -17.04 -18.01
CA TYR A 427 14.16 -15.69 -18.28
C TYR A 427 12.67 -15.65 -17.98
N ILE A 428 12.21 -14.58 -17.33
CA ILE A 428 10.80 -14.30 -17.05
C ILE A 428 10.51 -12.93 -17.67
N ASP A 429 9.73 -12.88 -18.75
CA ASP A 429 9.32 -11.61 -19.37
C ASP A 429 7.93 -11.22 -18.88
N GLU A 430 7.80 -9.97 -18.43
CA GLU A 430 6.77 -9.45 -17.52
C GLU A 430 6.71 -10.14 -16.15
N VAL A 431 6.35 -9.39 -15.11
CA VAL A 431 6.06 -9.97 -13.79
C VAL A 431 4.92 -10.98 -13.88
N PHE A 432 4.98 -12.03 -13.04
CA PHE A 432 3.86 -12.93 -12.78
C PHE A 432 2.69 -12.17 -12.12
N GLN A 433 1.90 -11.44 -12.93
CA GLN A 433 0.53 -11.13 -12.53
C GLN A 433 -0.19 -12.46 -12.22
N PRO A 434 -0.99 -12.53 -11.13
CA PRO A 434 -1.59 -13.78 -10.67
C PRO A 434 -2.71 -14.25 -11.60
N LEU A 435 -2.31 -14.89 -12.70
CA LEU A 435 -3.17 -15.54 -13.69
C LEU A 435 -3.99 -16.66 -13.05
N THR A 436 -5.20 -16.30 -12.65
CA THR A 436 -6.26 -17.15 -12.08
C THR A 436 -5.94 -17.81 -10.73
N MET A 437 -6.97 -17.92 -9.88
CA MET A 437 -6.96 -18.71 -8.65
C MET A 437 -7.75 -19.99 -8.87
N GLU A 438 -7.35 -21.07 -8.21
CA GLU A 438 -8.28 -22.15 -7.86
C GLU A 438 -8.83 -21.93 -6.44
N MET A 439 -10.07 -22.38 -6.18
CA MET A 439 -10.74 -22.15 -4.90
C MET A 439 -10.35 -23.18 -3.84
N LEU A 440 -9.59 -22.77 -2.83
CA LEU A 440 -9.70 -23.36 -1.49
C LEU A 440 -10.98 -22.88 -0.78
N THR A 441 -11.46 -23.60 0.23
CA THR A 441 -12.76 -23.35 0.86
C THR A 441 -12.67 -23.50 2.38
N LEU A 442 -12.59 -22.37 3.09
CA LEU A 442 -12.63 -22.31 4.55
C LEU A 442 -14.02 -21.90 5.06
N GLU A 443 -14.70 -22.78 5.79
CA GLU A 443 -15.98 -22.47 6.45
C GLU A 443 -15.73 -21.86 7.84
N LYS A 444 -16.30 -20.65 8.05
CA LYS A 444 -16.23 -19.80 9.26
C LYS A 444 -14.87 -19.16 9.58
N SER A 445 -14.94 -18.13 10.44
CA SER A 445 -13.91 -17.11 10.63
C SER A 445 -12.71 -17.59 11.46
N ILE A 446 -11.56 -17.72 10.80
CA ILE A 446 -10.25 -17.66 11.45
C ILE A 446 -9.79 -16.20 11.40
N ALA A 447 -9.56 -15.57 12.55
CA ALA A 447 -9.09 -14.19 12.60
C ALA A 447 -7.71 -14.05 11.91
N PRO A 448 -7.45 -12.98 11.12
CA PRO A 448 -6.20 -12.83 10.35
C PRO A 448 -4.92 -12.98 11.18
N ASP A 449 -4.90 -12.48 12.43
CA ASP A 449 -3.75 -12.63 13.32
C ASP A 449 -3.43 -14.08 13.70
N GLY A 450 -4.42 -14.99 13.65
CA GLY A 450 -4.22 -16.42 13.86
C GLY A 450 -3.51 -17.13 12.70
N ILE A 451 -3.64 -16.58 11.49
CA ILE A 451 -2.91 -17.02 10.30
C ILE A 451 -1.49 -16.43 10.33
N LEU A 452 -1.37 -15.12 10.54
CA LEU A 452 -0.09 -14.42 10.66
C LEU A 452 0.82 -15.02 11.74
N LYS A 453 0.30 -15.33 12.94
CA LYS A 453 1.09 -15.95 14.02
C LYS A 453 1.65 -17.34 13.69
N ARG A 454 1.07 -18.08 12.73
CA ARG A 454 1.53 -19.43 12.34
C ARG A 454 2.49 -19.44 11.16
N ILE A 455 2.34 -18.52 10.20
CA ILE A 455 3.28 -18.35 9.09
C ILE A 455 4.70 -18.07 9.62
N CYS A 456 4.81 -17.41 10.78
CA CYS A 456 6.10 -17.07 11.40
C CYS A 456 6.72 -18.15 12.33
N SER A 457 6.19 -19.38 12.44
CA SER A 457 6.46 -20.23 13.62
C SER A 457 6.74 -21.74 13.42
N PHE A 458 7.18 -22.23 12.26
CA PHE A 458 7.41 -23.68 12.01
C PHE A 458 8.72 -23.98 11.25
N HIS A 459 9.10 -25.27 11.18
CA HIS A 459 10.30 -25.85 10.52
C HIS A 459 10.03 -27.33 10.10
N LYS A 460 10.72 -27.80 9.04
CA LYS A 460 10.91 -29.22 8.56
C LYS A 460 9.79 -29.98 7.77
N VAL A 461 9.84 -29.92 6.43
CA VAL A 461 10.13 -31.04 5.45
C VAL A 461 9.12 -32.22 5.14
N ARG A 462 8.84 -32.42 3.80
CA ARG A 462 8.45 -33.63 2.96
C ARG A 462 7.03 -34.31 2.84
N ASP A 463 6.57 -34.48 1.56
CA ASP A 463 5.86 -35.61 0.84
C ASP A 463 4.29 -35.90 0.81
N CYS A 464 3.77 -36.58 -0.27
CA CYS A 464 2.36 -36.51 -0.86
C CYS A 464 1.52 -37.86 -1.00
N PRO A 465 0.92 -38.38 -2.13
CA PRO A 465 -0.01 -37.91 -3.24
C PRO A 465 -1.56 -38.18 -2.95
N GLY A 466 -2.68 -38.08 -3.76
CA GLY A 466 -3.11 -37.91 -5.21
C GLY A 466 -4.05 -36.83 -5.98
N PHE A 467 -4.96 -35.81 -5.74
CA PHE A 467 -5.77 -35.01 -4.72
C PHE A 467 -7.29 -34.80 -5.11
N LYS A 468 -8.20 -34.37 -4.18
CA LYS A 468 -9.65 -34.01 -4.39
C LYS A 468 -10.26 -33.04 -3.32
N ARG A 469 -11.43 -32.41 -3.58
CA ARG A 469 -12.13 -31.37 -2.75
C ARG A 469 -12.15 -31.64 -1.23
N LEU A 470 -11.74 -30.67 -0.39
CA LEU A 470 -11.65 -30.83 1.08
C LEU A 470 -12.49 -29.77 1.83
N LYS A 471 -13.30 -30.20 2.81
CA LYS A 471 -14.08 -29.33 3.72
C LYS A 471 -13.43 -29.29 5.11
N ILE A 472 -13.15 -28.11 5.63
CA ILE A 472 -12.66 -27.89 7.00
C ILE A 472 -13.72 -27.11 7.77
N LYS A 473 -14.23 -27.70 8.87
CA LYS A 473 -15.37 -27.18 9.64
C LYS A 473 -14.99 -26.25 10.78
N ASP A 474 -13.79 -26.42 11.35
CA ASP A 474 -13.34 -25.64 12.52
C ASP A 474 -11.82 -25.60 12.70
N ARG A 475 -11.39 -24.74 13.64
CA ARG A 475 -9.99 -24.51 14.03
C ARG A 475 -9.29 -25.75 14.61
N LYS A 476 -9.95 -26.55 15.45
CA LYS A 476 -9.37 -27.78 16.04
C LYS A 476 -9.16 -28.85 14.96
N GLN A 477 -10.04 -28.92 13.96
CA GLN A 477 -9.84 -29.80 12.80
C GLN A 477 -8.61 -29.40 11.99
N PHE A 478 -8.43 -28.11 11.68
CA PHE A 478 -7.22 -27.59 11.02
C PHE A 478 -5.95 -27.83 11.86
N GLU A 479 -6.03 -27.64 13.18
CA GLU A 479 -4.92 -27.89 14.11
C GLU A 479 -4.54 -29.37 14.26
N ARG A 480 -5.48 -30.31 14.02
CA ARG A 480 -5.16 -31.74 13.87
C ARG A 480 -4.45 -32.01 12.56
N TYR A 481 -4.98 -31.51 11.44
CA TYR A 481 -4.38 -31.68 10.09
C TYR A 481 -2.93 -31.17 10.00
N LEU A 482 -2.58 -30.09 10.70
CA LEU A 482 -1.20 -29.58 10.76
C LEU A 482 -0.27 -30.39 11.68
N LYS A 483 -0.80 -31.28 12.53
CA LYS A 483 -0.03 -32.11 13.47
C LYS A 483 0.09 -33.58 13.05
N THR A 484 -0.87 -34.11 12.29
CA THR A 484 -0.86 -35.49 11.79
C THR A 484 -0.06 -35.58 10.49
N SER A 485 1.26 -35.64 10.58
CA SER A 485 2.16 -35.79 9.43
C SER A 485 2.14 -37.18 8.78
N ASP A 486 1.60 -38.20 9.47
CA ASP A 486 1.96 -39.62 9.24
C ASP A 486 0.77 -40.63 9.24
N THR A 487 -0.48 -40.18 9.22
CA THR A 487 -1.64 -41.10 9.23
C THR A 487 -2.09 -41.50 7.82
N LYS A 488 -1.94 -42.78 7.47
CA LYS A 488 -2.23 -43.43 6.18
C LYS A 488 -3.68 -43.37 5.66
N SER A 489 -4.62 -42.70 6.34
CA SER A 489 -6.07 -42.82 6.07
C SER A 489 -6.75 -41.48 5.74
N THR A 490 -7.78 -41.55 4.88
CA THR A 490 -8.70 -40.45 4.49
C THR A 490 -8.13 -39.26 3.70
N VAL A 491 -6.86 -39.30 3.28
CA VAL A 491 -6.28 -38.31 2.36
C VAL A 491 -5.58 -39.02 1.19
N GLU A 492 -6.36 -39.44 0.19
CA GLU A 492 -5.97 -39.97 -1.14
C GLU A 492 -5.22 -38.91 -2.00
N ASN A 493 -4.63 -37.92 -1.34
CA ASN A 493 -4.63 -36.48 -1.62
C ASN A 493 -3.31 -35.74 -2.16
N GLU A 494 -2.99 -35.39 -3.44
CA GLU A 494 -1.62 -34.88 -3.87
C GLU A 494 -1.39 -33.38 -3.80
N LYS A 495 -1.92 -32.60 -4.74
CA LYS A 495 -1.51 -31.21 -5.00
C LYS A 495 -1.71 -30.33 -3.78
N THR A 496 -2.68 -30.65 -2.93
CA THR A 496 -2.87 -29.96 -1.65
C THR A 496 -2.17 -30.64 -0.44
N LYS A 497 -1.63 -31.86 -0.54
CA LYS A 497 -0.52 -32.29 0.35
C LYS A 497 0.77 -31.54 -0.02
N VAL A 498 1.07 -31.39 -1.33
CA VAL A 498 2.17 -30.52 -1.80
C VAL A 498 1.96 -29.10 -1.28
N LEU A 499 0.77 -28.53 -1.50
CA LEU A 499 0.41 -27.17 -1.07
C LEU A 499 0.51 -27.00 0.44
N LEU A 500 -0.09 -27.90 1.25
CA LEU A 500 -0.05 -27.79 2.71
C LEU A 500 1.38 -28.00 3.25
N LYS A 501 2.18 -28.91 2.71
CA LYS A 501 3.62 -29.08 3.03
C LYS A 501 4.54 -28.09 2.32
N THR A 502 3.97 -27.11 1.62
CA THR A 502 4.67 -25.92 1.09
C THR A 502 4.31 -24.69 1.91
N ILE A 503 3.05 -24.54 2.32
CA ILE A 503 2.56 -23.49 3.24
C ILE A 503 3.08 -23.72 4.67
N ALA A 504 3.25 -24.97 5.11
CA ALA A 504 3.77 -25.30 6.44
C ALA A 504 5.32 -25.36 6.53
N ASP A 505 6.03 -25.17 5.42
CA ASP A 505 7.50 -25.27 5.37
C ASP A 505 8.12 -23.87 5.18
N PRO A 506 8.82 -23.30 6.18
CA PRO A 506 9.41 -21.96 6.08
C PRO A 506 10.50 -21.89 5.00
N THR A 507 11.07 -23.03 4.60
CA THR A 507 12.11 -23.12 3.57
C THR A 507 11.52 -23.12 2.14
N LYS A 508 10.26 -22.71 2.01
CA LYS A 508 9.54 -22.52 0.75
C LYS A 508 8.65 -21.26 0.85
N VAL A 509 9.27 -20.08 0.86
CA VAL A 509 8.54 -18.82 1.09
C VAL A 509 7.36 -18.67 0.13
N VAL A 510 6.18 -18.44 0.72
CA VAL A 510 4.88 -18.44 0.05
C VAL A 510 4.42 -17.01 -0.23
N MET A 511 4.25 -16.68 -1.51
CA MET A 511 3.51 -15.48 -1.94
C MET A 511 2.00 -15.76 -1.92
N ILE A 512 1.18 -14.81 -1.45
CA ILE A 512 -0.29 -14.92 -1.44
C ILE A 512 -0.87 -13.70 -2.18
N CYS A 513 -1.20 -13.86 -3.46
CA CYS A 513 -1.53 -12.72 -4.33
C CYS A 513 -3.01 -12.29 -4.31
N LYS A 514 -3.92 -13.09 -3.75
CA LYS A 514 -5.35 -12.77 -3.62
C LYS A 514 -6.05 -13.69 -2.60
N MET A 515 -7.17 -13.21 -2.03
CA MET A 515 -8.22 -14.06 -1.47
C MET A 515 -9.58 -13.46 -1.85
N GLU A 516 -10.47 -14.27 -2.43
CA GLU A 516 -11.87 -13.89 -2.61
C GLU A 516 -12.75 -14.67 -1.63
N ARG A 517 -13.89 -14.06 -1.28
CA ARG A 517 -14.95 -14.69 -0.51
C ARG A 517 -15.94 -15.29 -1.50
N SER A 518 -16.13 -16.61 -1.46
CA SER A 518 -17.11 -17.28 -2.32
C SER A 518 -18.54 -16.84 -2.00
N LYS A 519 -19.49 -17.11 -2.90
CA LYS A 519 -20.92 -16.80 -2.69
C LYS A 519 -21.50 -17.40 -1.40
N ASN A 520 -20.87 -18.44 -0.86
CA ASN A 520 -21.30 -19.13 0.36
C ASN A 520 -20.57 -18.61 1.62
N GLY A 521 -19.79 -17.54 1.51
CA GLY A 521 -19.09 -16.89 2.63
C GLY A 521 -17.68 -17.41 2.92
N ASN A 522 -17.18 -18.38 2.15
CA ASN A 522 -15.93 -19.11 2.43
C ASN A 522 -14.71 -18.45 1.76
N TYR A 523 -13.56 -18.48 2.42
CA TYR A 523 -12.34 -17.81 1.94
C TYR A 523 -11.49 -18.72 1.04
N CYS A 524 -11.08 -18.17 -0.11
CA CYS A 524 -10.17 -18.80 -1.09
C CYS A 524 -8.72 -18.35 -0.86
N VAL A 525 -7.73 -19.22 -1.09
CA VAL A 525 -6.29 -18.89 -1.04
C VAL A 525 -5.71 -18.95 -2.45
N ALA A 526 -5.09 -17.87 -2.93
CA ALA A 526 -4.49 -17.81 -4.25
C ALA A 526 -3.13 -18.51 -4.37
N THR A 527 -2.74 -18.69 -5.63
CA THR A 527 -1.52 -19.34 -6.15
C THR A 527 -0.23 -18.90 -5.45
N LEU A 528 0.60 -19.88 -5.07
CA LEU A 528 1.88 -19.68 -4.41
C LEU A 528 2.99 -19.44 -5.44
N PHE A 529 3.69 -18.30 -5.39
CA PHE A 529 4.98 -18.17 -6.07
C PHE A 529 6.09 -18.69 -5.17
N ASN A 530 6.59 -19.90 -5.43
CA ASN A 530 7.67 -20.51 -4.66
C ASN A 530 9.02 -20.20 -5.31
N ILE A 531 9.75 -19.25 -4.75
CA ILE A 531 11.07 -18.81 -5.24
C ILE A 531 12.12 -19.93 -5.32
N HIS A 532 11.94 -21.03 -4.58
CA HIS A 532 12.82 -22.21 -4.69
C HIS A 532 12.64 -22.97 -6.02
N LEU A 533 11.75 -22.52 -6.93
CA LEU A 533 11.79 -22.91 -8.34
C LEU A 533 13.08 -22.42 -9.02
N PHE A 534 13.68 -21.31 -8.57
CA PHE A 534 14.88 -20.72 -9.15
C PHE A 534 16.14 -21.59 -8.96
N ARG A 535 16.21 -22.40 -7.89
CA ARG A 535 17.34 -23.34 -7.63
C ARG A 535 17.50 -24.45 -8.67
N TYR A 536 16.53 -24.58 -9.56
CA TYR A 536 16.55 -25.52 -10.69
C TYR A 536 17.14 -24.91 -11.96
N PHE A 537 17.72 -23.72 -11.89
CA PHE A 537 18.30 -22.98 -13.01
C PHE A 537 19.69 -22.42 -12.66
N LYS A 538 20.53 -22.25 -13.70
CA LYS A 538 21.90 -21.73 -13.61
C LYS A 538 21.95 -20.27 -13.16
N SER A 539 21.04 -19.45 -13.67
CA SER A 539 20.67 -18.14 -13.13
C SER A 539 19.20 -17.86 -13.44
N VAL A 540 18.63 -16.82 -12.82
CA VAL A 540 17.30 -16.32 -13.15
C VAL A 540 17.35 -14.83 -13.48
N THR A 541 16.77 -14.43 -14.60
CA THR A 541 16.68 -13.04 -15.04
C THR A 541 15.20 -12.65 -15.17
N ILE A 542 14.74 -11.75 -14.31
CA ILE A 542 13.39 -11.18 -14.40
C ILE A 542 13.47 -9.90 -15.24
N VAL A 543 12.66 -9.85 -16.29
CA VAL A 543 12.62 -8.81 -17.31
C VAL A 543 11.24 -8.15 -17.22
N SER A 544 11.16 -6.89 -16.80
CA SER A 544 9.85 -6.21 -16.67
C SER A 544 9.98 -4.70 -16.84
N ALA A 545 8.87 -4.05 -17.15
CA ALA A 545 8.77 -2.60 -17.04
C ALA A 545 8.42 -2.18 -15.61
N PHE A 546 9.05 -1.11 -15.12
CA PHE A 546 8.77 -0.52 -13.79
C PHE A 546 8.75 -1.56 -12.65
N MET A 547 9.67 -2.52 -12.73
CA MET A 547 9.76 -3.65 -11.81
C MET A 547 9.81 -3.21 -10.35
N GLU A 548 10.55 -2.13 -10.08
CA GLU A 548 10.77 -1.48 -8.79
C GLU A 548 9.50 -1.04 -8.05
N TYR A 549 8.37 -0.92 -8.76
CA TYR A 549 7.05 -0.62 -8.20
C TYR A 549 6.15 -1.87 -8.00
N THR A 550 6.65 -3.07 -8.36
CA THR A 550 5.87 -4.32 -8.31
C THR A 550 6.02 -5.06 -6.98
N MET A 551 4.96 -5.75 -6.55
CA MET A 551 4.96 -6.60 -5.36
C MET A 551 6.11 -7.62 -5.38
N LEU A 552 6.45 -8.16 -6.57
CA LEU A 552 7.53 -9.11 -6.74
C LEU A 552 8.90 -8.48 -6.41
N TYR A 553 9.17 -7.25 -6.84
CA TYR A 553 10.39 -6.52 -6.47
C TYR A 553 10.47 -6.28 -4.97
N HIS A 554 9.42 -5.73 -4.36
CA HIS A 554 9.44 -5.45 -2.91
C HIS A 554 9.61 -6.72 -2.09
N LEU A 555 9.12 -7.88 -2.55
CA LEU A 555 9.37 -9.19 -1.93
C LEU A 555 10.82 -9.66 -2.15
N LEU A 556 11.33 -9.61 -3.38
CA LEU A 556 12.70 -10.03 -3.70
C LEU A 556 13.73 -9.19 -2.97
N HIS A 557 13.62 -7.86 -3.04
CA HIS A 557 14.53 -6.91 -2.37
C HIS A 557 14.50 -7.03 -0.83
N ARG A 558 13.34 -7.37 -0.24
CA ARG A 558 13.18 -7.48 1.23
C ARG A 558 13.67 -8.80 1.80
N TYR A 559 13.59 -9.90 1.04
CA TYR A 559 13.86 -11.26 1.54
C TYR A 559 15.06 -11.96 0.87
N TYR A 560 15.56 -11.44 -0.26
CA TYR A 560 16.62 -12.07 -1.06
C TYR A 560 17.69 -11.06 -1.51
N ASN A 561 18.87 -11.56 -1.85
CA ASN A 561 19.99 -10.73 -2.31
C ASN A 561 19.91 -10.50 -3.83
N MET A 562 18.85 -9.84 -4.28
CA MET A 562 18.61 -9.56 -5.70
C MET A 562 19.67 -8.60 -6.25
N MET A 563 20.19 -8.88 -7.45
CA MET A 563 21.10 -7.99 -8.17
C MET A 563 20.35 -7.25 -9.28
N ASP A 564 20.31 -5.93 -9.17
CA ASP A 564 19.93 -5.07 -10.29
C ASP A 564 21.07 -5.06 -11.31
N VAL A 565 20.87 -5.77 -12.43
CA VAL A 565 21.86 -5.86 -13.51
C VAL A 565 21.63 -4.79 -14.58
N THR A 566 20.63 -3.93 -14.42
CA THR A 566 20.30 -2.85 -15.37
C THR A 566 21.50 -1.94 -15.64
N LYS A 567 22.35 -1.69 -14.63
CA LYS A 567 23.59 -0.90 -14.79
C LYS A 567 24.59 -1.49 -15.80
N ASN A 568 24.48 -2.77 -16.17
CA ASN A 568 25.32 -3.41 -17.19
C ASN A 568 24.73 -3.29 -18.61
N PHE A 569 23.48 -2.85 -18.75
CA PHE A 569 22.78 -2.69 -20.02
C PHE A 569 22.67 -1.20 -20.37
N SER A 570 23.48 -0.75 -21.33
CA SER A 570 23.54 0.64 -21.83
C SER A 570 22.33 1.05 -22.69
N ILE A 571 21.11 0.81 -22.20
CA ILE A 571 19.84 1.10 -22.89
C ILE A 571 19.41 2.55 -22.65
N THR A 572 20.31 3.52 -22.86
CA THR A 572 19.98 4.95 -22.90
C THR A 572 19.28 5.31 -24.21
N ARG A 573 18.09 4.73 -24.45
CA ARG A 573 17.20 5.09 -25.56
C ARG A 573 16.27 6.21 -25.11
N ASN A 574 16.62 7.45 -25.47
CA ASN A 574 15.80 8.65 -25.23
C ASN A 574 14.33 8.40 -25.56
N LEU A 575 13.51 8.23 -24.53
CA LEU A 575 12.10 7.85 -24.65
C LEU A 575 11.19 9.09 -24.69
N ASP A 576 11.60 10.14 -24.00
CA ASP A 576 10.93 11.43 -23.80
C ASP A 576 10.34 12.01 -25.08
N HIS A 577 11.06 11.93 -26.21
CA HIS A 577 10.57 12.46 -27.49
C HIS A 577 9.30 11.75 -28.01
N ARG A 578 9.09 10.47 -27.67
CA ARG A 578 7.88 9.73 -28.07
C ARG A 578 6.66 10.15 -27.28
N PHE A 579 6.82 10.50 -26.00
CA PHE A 579 5.70 10.88 -25.15
C PHE A 579 5.07 12.23 -25.51
N SER A 580 5.76 13.05 -26.31
CA SER A 580 5.20 14.28 -26.87
C SER A 580 3.91 14.08 -27.70
N SER A 581 3.66 12.88 -28.24
CA SER A 581 2.43 12.57 -28.99
C SER A 581 1.34 11.85 -28.18
N LEU A 582 1.53 11.59 -26.88
CA LEU A 582 0.54 10.94 -26.02
C LEU A 582 -0.36 11.97 -25.32
N VAL A 583 -1.67 11.93 -25.60
CA VAL A 583 -2.70 12.70 -24.91
C VAL A 583 -3.38 11.81 -23.86
N LEU A 584 -3.23 12.17 -22.58
CA LEU A 584 -3.87 11.48 -21.45
C LEU A 584 -5.16 12.19 -21.04
N MET A 585 -6.25 11.42 -20.93
CA MET A 585 -7.57 11.89 -20.51
C MET A 585 -8.15 10.93 -19.46
N PRO A 586 -8.77 11.41 -18.37
CA PRO A 586 -9.39 10.56 -17.36
C PRO A 586 -10.86 10.24 -17.72
N LEU A 587 -11.28 8.98 -17.54
CA LEU A 587 -12.69 8.55 -17.63
C LEU A 587 -13.55 9.20 -16.53
N THR A 588 -13.00 9.31 -15.34
CA THR A 588 -13.66 9.84 -14.14
C THR A 588 -12.67 10.66 -13.33
N GLU A 589 -13.16 11.50 -12.43
CA GLU A 589 -12.28 12.13 -11.44
C GLU A 589 -11.57 11.06 -10.58
N ASN A 590 -12.23 9.94 -10.25
CA ASN A 590 -11.76 8.95 -9.27
C ASN A 590 -12.06 7.49 -9.64
N ASN A 591 -11.19 6.56 -9.23
CA ASN A 591 -11.11 5.17 -9.71
C ASN A 591 -12.39 4.34 -9.47
N TYR A 592 -12.85 3.63 -10.51
CA TYR A 592 -13.95 2.67 -10.40
C TYR A 592 -13.51 1.42 -9.61
N SER A 593 -14.25 1.07 -8.55
CA SER A 593 -14.06 -0.20 -7.84
C SER A 593 -15.37 -0.97 -7.74
N LYS A 594 -15.34 -2.26 -8.14
CA LYS A 594 -16.45 -3.19 -7.95
C LYS A 594 -16.87 -3.28 -6.50
N TYR A 595 -15.90 -3.30 -5.58
CA TYR A 595 -16.20 -3.35 -4.15
C TYR A 595 -16.92 -2.11 -3.66
N TYR A 596 -16.74 -0.95 -4.32
CA TYR A 596 -17.53 0.26 -4.08
C TYR A 596 -18.99 0.09 -4.56
N ARG A 597 -19.20 -0.30 -5.82
CA ARG A 597 -20.54 -0.56 -6.39
C ARG A 597 -21.32 -1.60 -5.56
N ASP A 598 -20.65 -2.66 -5.15
CA ASP A 598 -21.26 -3.78 -4.41
C ASP A 598 -21.38 -3.49 -2.87
N ARG A 599 -21.01 -2.28 -2.38
CA ARG A 599 -21.11 -1.87 -0.94
C ARG A 599 -22.52 -2.02 -0.37
N THR A 600 -23.56 -1.92 -1.21
CA THR A 600 -24.97 -1.94 -0.80
C THR A 600 -25.47 -3.30 -0.29
N ARG A 601 -24.73 -4.40 -0.47
CA ARG A 601 -25.27 -5.76 -0.18
C ARG A 601 -24.47 -6.70 0.73
N PHE A 602 -23.13 -6.61 0.86
CA PHE A 602 -22.35 -7.80 1.31
C PHE A 602 -21.30 -7.67 2.44
N PHE A 603 -21.08 -6.48 3.02
CA PHE A 603 -19.99 -6.27 4.00
C PHE A 603 -20.45 -5.92 5.45
N PRO A 604 -19.69 -6.33 6.49
CA PRO A 604 -19.80 -5.78 7.85
C PRO A 604 -19.67 -4.23 7.89
N LYS A 605 -20.05 -3.57 8.99
CA LYS A 605 -20.03 -2.09 9.05
C LYS A 605 -18.63 -1.53 9.33
N ASP A 606 -17.89 -2.22 10.18
CA ASP A 606 -16.50 -1.99 10.56
C ASP A 606 -15.52 -2.13 9.38
N GLU A 607 -15.65 -3.17 8.55
CA GLU A 607 -14.86 -3.28 7.31
C GLU A 607 -15.21 -2.21 6.26
N ARG A 608 -16.42 -1.61 6.35
CA ARG A 608 -16.84 -0.53 5.44
C ARG A 608 -16.18 0.80 5.80
N GLU A 609 -16.13 1.19 7.07
CA GLU A 609 -15.67 2.54 7.47
C GLU A 609 -14.21 2.81 7.08
N PHE A 610 -13.25 1.92 7.40
CA PHE A 610 -11.85 2.08 6.98
C PHE A 610 -11.66 2.14 5.43
N TYR A 611 -12.49 1.41 4.68
CA TYR A 611 -12.43 1.40 3.22
C TYR A 611 -13.26 2.54 2.59
N VAL A 612 -14.21 3.13 3.32
CA VAL A 612 -14.84 4.40 2.97
C VAL A 612 -13.81 5.50 3.12
N ASP A 613 -13.17 5.63 4.28
CA ASP A 613 -12.16 6.67 4.54
C ASP A 613 -11.02 6.60 3.52
N TYR A 614 -10.40 5.42 3.32
CA TYR A 614 -9.34 5.27 2.32
C TYR A 614 -9.81 5.55 0.88
N CYS A 615 -11.07 5.29 0.53
CA CYS A 615 -11.61 5.65 -0.79
C CYS A 615 -12.07 7.10 -0.91
N ASN A 616 -12.38 7.78 0.20
CA ASN A 616 -12.77 9.20 0.25
C ASN A 616 -11.54 10.11 0.22
N ASP A 617 -10.48 9.73 0.95
CA ASP A 617 -9.13 10.30 0.84
C ASP A 617 -8.58 10.23 -0.61
N HIS A 618 -9.15 9.33 -1.42
CA HIS A 618 -8.84 9.13 -2.84
C HIS A 618 -10.11 9.27 -3.74
N GLY A 619 -11.11 10.02 -3.25
CA GLY A 619 -12.23 10.63 -3.98
C GLY A 619 -13.35 9.78 -4.63
N THR A 620 -13.44 8.46 -4.47
CA THR A 620 -14.32 7.64 -5.35
C THR A 620 -15.83 7.95 -5.22
N HIS A 621 -16.41 8.61 -6.23
CA HIS A 621 -17.84 8.91 -6.37
C HIS A 621 -18.44 8.31 -7.66
N TYR A 622 -19.78 8.30 -7.77
CA TYR A 622 -20.50 7.53 -8.80
C TYR A 622 -21.80 8.24 -9.26
N PRO A 623 -22.12 8.26 -10.59
CA PRO A 623 -23.43 8.69 -11.09
C PRO A 623 -24.41 7.51 -11.21
N ASP A 624 -25.55 7.56 -10.51
CA ASP A 624 -26.47 6.42 -10.32
C ASP A 624 -27.28 5.96 -11.56
N ALA A 625 -27.07 6.57 -12.74
CA ALA A 625 -28.00 6.50 -13.88
C ALA A 625 -27.56 5.63 -15.09
N LEU A 626 -26.39 4.98 -15.03
CA LEU A 626 -25.84 4.10 -16.08
C LEU A 626 -25.03 2.92 -15.48
N SER A 627 -24.91 1.83 -16.23
CA SER A 627 -23.82 0.88 -16.01
C SER A 627 -22.47 1.46 -16.46
N PHE A 628 -21.38 0.97 -15.89
CA PHE A 628 -20.04 1.43 -16.26
C PHE A 628 -19.69 1.13 -17.74
N LYS A 629 -20.27 0.07 -18.33
CA LYS A 629 -20.18 -0.19 -19.77
C LYS A 629 -20.78 0.98 -20.57
N GLU A 630 -22.06 1.28 -20.35
CA GLU A 630 -22.79 2.32 -21.09
C GLU A 630 -22.15 3.70 -20.93
N PHE A 631 -21.57 3.99 -19.76
CA PHE A 631 -20.80 5.22 -19.52
C PHE A 631 -19.55 5.29 -20.40
N VAL A 632 -18.70 4.26 -20.39
CA VAL A 632 -17.47 4.25 -21.20
C VAL A 632 -17.81 4.26 -22.70
N GLU A 633 -18.85 3.56 -23.13
CA GLU A 633 -19.33 3.59 -24.51
C GLU A 633 -19.80 5.00 -24.94
N GLN A 634 -20.50 5.73 -24.07
CA GLN A 634 -20.92 7.11 -24.34
C GLN A 634 -19.73 8.08 -24.38
N VAL A 635 -18.73 7.92 -23.52
CA VAL A 635 -17.50 8.75 -23.57
C VAL A 635 -16.71 8.47 -24.85
N VAL A 636 -16.51 7.20 -25.22
CA VAL A 636 -15.76 6.82 -26.44
C VAL A 636 -16.51 7.22 -27.71
N SER A 637 -17.85 7.14 -27.73
CA SER A 637 -18.66 7.50 -28.91
C SER A 637 -18.95 9.00 -29.03
N GLY A 638 -18.65 9.80 -27.99
CA GLY A 638 -18.97 11.22 -27.88
C GLY A 638 -17.74 12.13 -27.80
N CYS A 639 -16.54 11.62 -28.09
CA CYS A 639 -15.28 12.36 -28.08
C CYS A 639 -14.66 12.24 -29.48
N ASP A 640 -14.57 13.34 -30.23
CA ASP A 640 -14.10 13.33 -31.63
C ASP A 640 -12.64 12.82 -31.78
N GLU A 641 -11.85 12.88 -30.70
CA GLU A 641 -10.53 12.26 -30.60
C GLU A 641 -10.53 10.71 -30.62
N PHE A 642 -11.69 10.05 -30.50
CA PHE A 642 -11.83 8.58 -30.43
C PHE A 642 -12.62 8.01 -31.60
N ASP A 643 -11.90 7.53 -32.62
CA ASP A 643 -12.47 6.60 -33.60
C ASP A 643 -12.87 5.30 -32.89
N ALA A 644 -14.18 5.04 -32.78
CA ALA A 644 -14.75 3.88 -32.10
C ALA A 644 -14.37 2.53 -32.75
N ASP A 645 -14.11 2.49 -34.07
CA ASP A 645 -13.68 1.28 -34.80
C ASP A 645 -12.14 1.11 -34.71
N CYS A 646 -11.39 2.17 -34.39
CA CYS A 646 -9.95 2.15 -34.12
C CYS A 646 -9.50 2.13 -32.65
N THR A 647 -10.42 2.22 -31.70
CA THR A 647 -10.10 2.26 -30.26
C THR A 647 -9.83 0.86 -29.70
N LEU A 648 -8.73 0.71 -28.96
CA LEU A 648 -8.46 -0.50 -28.17
C LEU A 648 -9.11 -0.37 -26.79
N MET A 649 -9.81 -1.39 -26.31
CA MET A 649 -10.45 -1.37 -24.99
C MET A 649 -9.88 -2.42 -24.04
N VAL A 650 -9.31 -1.97 -22.92
CA VAL A 650 -9.01 -2.81 -21.76
C VAL A 650 -10.04 -2.51 -20.69
N ASN A 651 -10.83 -3.52 -20.32
CA ASN A 651 -11.81 -3.38 -19.25
C ASN A 651 -11.87 -4.66 -18.39
N ASN A 652 -12.42 -4.53 -17.18
CA ASN A 652 -12.52 -5.63 -16.22
C ASN A 652 -13.74 -6.51 -16.51
N LYS A 653 -13.59 -7.83 -16.28
CA LYS A 653 -14.60 -8.85 -16.66
C LYS A 653 -15.98 -8.66 -16.01
N ASP A 654 -16.08 -7.90 -14.93
CA ASP A 654 -17.33 -7.61 -14.22
C ASP A 654 -18.02 -6.29 -14.63
N GLN A 655 -17.48 -5.61 -15.64
CA GLN A 655 -18.11 -4.46 -16.30
C GLN A 655 -18.93 -4.87 -17.53
N GLY A 656 -18.71 -6.08 -18.08
CA GLY A 656 -19.30 -6.55 -19.34
C GLY A 656 -18.47 -6.15 -20.57
N ASP A 657 -18.72 -6.76 -21.72
CA ASP A 657 -17.96 -6.47 -22.95
C ASP A 657 -18.60 -5.28 -23.71
N PRO A 658 -17.80 -4.27 -24.11
CA PRO A 658 -18.29 -3.10 -24.85
C PRO A 658 -18.66 -3.48 -26.30
N GLU A 659 -19.55 -2.70 -26.90
CA GLU A 659 -19.96 -2.81 -28.30
C GLU A 659 -19.14 -1.89 -29.23
N VAL A 660 -18.31 -1.00 -28.66
CA VAL A 660 -17.31 -0.20 -29.37
C VAL A 660 -15.88 -0.69 -29.07
N GLY A 661 -14.97 -0.50 -30.03
CA GLY A 661 -13.55 -0.81 -29.89
C GLY A 661 -13.19 -2.31 -29.94
N GLU A 662 -11.92 -2.58 -30.20
CA GLU A 662 -11.36 -3.94 -30.08
C GLU A 662 -10.99 -4.21 -28.63
N LYS A 663 -11.71 -5.14 -27.97
CA LYS A 663 -11.39 -5.57 -26.61
C LYS A 663 -10.09 -6.38 -26.57
N ILE A 664 -9.12 -5.89 -25.80
CA ILE A 664 -7.85 -6.57 -25.52
C ILE A 664 -7.70 -6.86 -24.02
N SER A 665 -6.81 -7.78 -23.66
CA SER A 665 -6.47 -8.05 -22.26
C SER A 665 -5.59 -6.95 -21.68
N ALA A 666 -5.76 -6.66 -20.39
CA ALA A 666 -4.80 -5.86 -19.62
C ALA A 666 -3.39 -6.49 -19.65
N MET A 667 -3.30 -7.83 -19.74
CA MET A 667 -2.05 -8.59 -19.85
C MET A 667 -1.37 -8.40 -21.21
N SER A 668 -0.04 -8.51 -21.23
CA SER A 668 0.77 -8.46 -22.46
C SER A 668 0.38 -9.55 -23.48
N HIS A 669 -0.03 -9.11 -24.66
CA HIS A 669 -0.35 -9.92 -25.85
C HIS A 669 0.32 -9.27 -27.07
N GLY A 670 0.97 -10.09 -27.91
CA GLY A 670 1.55 -9.71 -29.22
C GLY A 670 2.17 -8.32 -29.30
N ILE A 671 3.45 -8.19 -28.98
CA ILE A 671 4.15 -6.92 -28.72
C ILE A 671 4.04 -5.90 -29.87
N ASN A 672 3.84 -6.36 -31.11
CA ASN A 672 3.69 -5.52 -32.30
C ASN A 672 2.30 -5.51 -32.93
N MET A 673 1.33 -6.30 -32.44
CA MET A 673 0.02 -6.51 -33.09
C MET A 673 -0.79 -5.21 -33.27
N TYR A 674 -0.61 -4.26 -32.35
CA TYR A 674 -1.48 -3.11 -32.16
C TYR A 674 -0.88 -1.76 -32.59
N GLN A 675 0.31 -1.76 -33.19
CA GLN A 675 1.10 -0.55 -33.53
C GLN A 675 0.48 0.39 -34.58
N ARG A 676 -0.71 0.09 -35.10
CA ARG A 676 -1.49 0.96 -35.99
C ARG A 676 -2.66 1.66 -35.29
N ARG A 677 -2.98 1.27 -34.06
CA ARG A 677 -4.09 1.80 -33.27
C ARG A 677 -3.65 3.12 -32.62
N ARG A 678 -4.45 4.18 -32.78
CA ARG A 678 -4.16 5.55 -32.29
C ARG A 678 -4.99 5.95 -31.07
N SER A 679 -6.05 5.20 -30.75
CA SER A 679 -6.91 5.46 -29.59
C SER A 679 -6.96 4.24 -28.67
N ILE A 680 -7.01 4.47 -27.36
CA ILE A 680 -7.04 3.42 -26.36
C ILE A 680 -7.78 3.84 -25.09
N THR A 681 -8.62 2.94 -24.58
CA THR A 681 -9.39 3.12 -23.35
C THR A 681 -8.98 2.07 -22.33
N TYR A 682 -8.29 2.49 -21.27
CA TYR A 682 -7.96 1.66 -20.12
C TYR A 682 -8.97 1.93 -19.01
N ALA A 683 -10.03 1.12 -18.97
CA ALA A 683 -11.11 1.17 -17.99
C ALA A 683 -10.88 0.16 -16.85
N GLY A 684 -9.63 0.08 -16.38
CA GLY A 684 -9.22 -0.75 -15.24
C GLY A 684 -9.97 -0.36 -13.95
N ALA A 685 -10.04 -1.30 -13.02
CA ALA A 685 -10.74 -1.15 -11.74
C ALA A 685 -9.86 -1.61 -10.60
N PHE A 686 -9.77 -0.83 -9.52
CA PHE A 686 -9.10 -1.29 -8.30
C PHE A 686 -9.97 -2.27 -7.52
N ASN A 687 -10.00 -3.51 -8.03
CA ASN A 687 -10.76 -4.65 -7.50
C ASN A 687 -9.94 -5.48 -6.51
N LEU A 688 -9.15 -4.82 -5.66
CA LEU A 688 -8.47 -5.45 -4.53
C LEU A 688 -9.41 -5.51 -3.30
N PRO A 689 -9.53 -6.64 -2.59
CA PRO A 689 -10.39 -6.75 -1.41
C PRO A 689 -9.98 -5.80 -0.27
N PRO A 690 -10.92 -5.22 0.51
CA PRO A 690 -10.60 -4.29 1.61
C PRO A 690 -9.60 -4.83 2.64
N TRP A 691 -9.73 -6.10 3.04
CA TRP A 691 -8.83 -6.75 4.01
C TRP A 691 -7.37 -6.84 3.51
N ALA A 692 -7.14 -6.80 2.18
CA ALA A 692 -5.82 -6.98 1.59
C ALA A 692 -4.95 -5.72 1.73
N MET A 693 -5.54 -4.53 1.77
CA MET A 693 -4.77 -3.28 1.92
C MET A 693 -4.00 -3.21 3.25
N PRO A 694 -4.61 -3.48 4.43
CA PRO A 694 -3.86 -3.58 5.69
C PRO A 694 -2.82 -4.73 5.70
N PHE A 695 -3.11 -5.85 5.03
CA PHE A 695 -2.16 -6.96 4.94
C PHE A 695 -0.92 -6.60 4.12
N LEU A 696 -1.10 -6.04 2.93
CA LEU A 696 -0.01 -5.62 2.06
C LEU A 696 0.81 -4.49 2.70
N LYS A 697 0.18 -3.44 3.23
CA LYS A 697 0.88 -2.35 3.96
C LYS A 697 1.66 -2.84 5.19
N LYS A 698 1.28 -3.98 5.81
CA LYS A 698 1.99 -4.60 6.93
C LYS A 698 3.14 -5.52 6.49
N LEU A 699 3.01 -6.16 5.32
CA LEU A 699 4.03 -7.04 4.74
C LEU A 699 5.13 -6.24 4.01
N LEU A 700 4.71 -5.26 3.20
CA LEU A 700 5.48 -4.43 2.28
C LEU A 700 5.03 -2.97 2.46
N PRO A 701 5.56 -2.23 3.45
CA PRO A 701 5.11 -0.86 3.75
C PRO A 701 5.30 0.13 2.60
N ASP A 702 6.28 -0.14 1.73
CA ASP A 702 6.75 0.74 0.67
C ASP A 702 6.10 0.44 -0.70
N TYR A 703 5.14 -0.49 -0.75
CA TYR A 703 4.47 -0.98 -1.97
C TYR A 703 3.04 -0.39 -2.09
N ASP A 704 2.74 0.29 -3.21
CA ASP A 704 1.37 0.70 -3.55
C ASP A 704 0.74 -0.28 -4.56
N PRO A 705 -0.16 -1.21 -4.13
CA PRO A 705 -0.86 -2.11 -5.04
C PRO A 705 -1.83 -1.40 -5.98
N TRP A 706 -2.30 -0.19 -5.66
CA TRP A 706 -3.11 0.59 -6.60
C TRP A 706 -2.26 1.06 -7.78
N PHE A 707 -0.99 1.40 -7.55
CA PHE A 707 -0.04 1.85 -8.56
C PHE A 707 0.34 0.70 -9.51
N GLU A 708 0.69 -0.48 -9.01
CA GLU A 708 0.94 -1.67 -9.86
C GLU A 708 -0.31 -2.05 -10.67
N MET A 709 -1.48 -2.13 -10.03
CA MET A 709 -2.69 -2.62 -10.68
C MET A 709 -3.30 -1.65 -11.70
N ASN A 710 -3.19 -0.33 -11.50
CA ASN A 710 -3.76 0.67 -12.41
C ASN A 710 -2.67 1.34 -13.27
N VAL A 711 -1.70 2.04 -12.66
CA VAL A 711 -0.73 2.89 -13.37
C VAL A 711 0.17 2.07 -14.30
N LEU A 712 0.87 1.06 -13.77
CA LEU A 712 1.79 0.25 -14.59
C LEU A 712 1.05 -0.48 -15.69
N THR A 713 -0.11 -1.06 -15.36
CA THR A 713 -0.95 -1.83 -16.29
C THR A 713 -1.58 -0.92 -17.36
N ALA A 714 -1.91 0.33 -17.04
CA ALA A 714 -2.32 1.34 -18.01
C ALA A 714 -1.19 1.69 -18.97
N ILE A 715 0.05 1.92 -18.50
CA ILE A 715 1.18 2.22 -19.39
C ILE A 715 1.52 1.00 -20.27
N GLN A 716 1.52 -0.22 -19.72
CA GLN A 716 1.69 -1.45 -20.50
C GLN A 716 0.58 -1.66 -21.54
N THR A 717 -0.59 -1.06 -21.34
CA THR A 717 -1.71 -1.06 -22.29
C THR A 717 -1.49 0.00 -23.37
N ILE A 718 -1.23 1.25 -23.00
CA ILE A 718 -0.95 2.38 -23.90
C ILE A 718 0.22 2.07 -24.84
N MET A 719 1.30 1.45 -24.33
CA MET A 719 2.51 1.09 -25.07
C MET A 719 2.36 -0.11 -26.03
N ARG A 720 1.14 -0.36 -26.51
CA ARG A 720 0.79 -1.26 -27.61
C ARG A 720 0.29 -0.52 -28.86
N THR A 721 -0.16 0.73 -28.67
CA THR A 721 -0.56 1.68 -29.74
C THR A 721 0.61 2.05 -30.65
N SER A 722 0.36 2.92 -31.63
CA SER A 722 1.40 3.55 -32.47
C SER A 722 2.53 4.22 -31.67
N LEU A 723 2.34 4.61 -30.40
CA LEU A 723 3.38 5.12 -29.50
C LEU A 723 4.59 4.18 -29.37
N ARG A 724 4.38 2.88 -29.55
CA ARG A 724 5.45 1.87 -29.51
C ARG A 724 6.33 1.92 -30.76
N ASN A 725 5.77 2.25 -31.91
CA ASN A 725 6.45 2.30 -33.20
C ASN A 725 7.29 3.58 -33.29
N THR A 726 8.61 3.45 -33.19
CA THR A 726 9.57 4.58 -33.24
C THR A 726 9.60 5.34 -34.58
N LYS A 727 8.91 4.85 -35.61
CA LYS A 727 8.72 5.54 -36.90
C LYS A 727 7.36 6.24 -37.03
N SER A 728 6.42 6.01 -36.10
CA SER A 728 5.15 6.72 -36.11
C SER A 728 5.34 8.15 -35.58
N LYS A 729 4.57 9.09 -36.16
CA LYS A 729 4.39 10.46 -35.66
C LYS A 729 2.95 10.68 -35.19
N ASP A 730 2.19 9.61 -35.02
CA ASP A 730 0.77 9.68 -34.70
C ASP A 730 0.56 10.17 -33.27
N ILE A 731 -0.44 11.02 -33.11
CA ILE A 731 -1.00 11.33 -31.79
C ILE A 731 -1.73 10.09 -31.28
N VAL A 732 -1.54 9.78 -30.00
CA VAL A 732 -2.19 8.67 -29.30
C VAL A 732 -3.12 9.22 -28.23
N ASN A 733 -4.40 8.92 -28.36
CA ASN A 733 -5.45 9.37 -27.45
C ASN A 733 -5.73 8.26 -26.43
N ALA A 734 -5.34 8.48 -25.17
CA ALA A 734 -5.38 7.49 -24.10
C ALA A 734 -6.32 7.91 -22.97
N LEU A 735 -7.48 7.26 -22.93
CA LEU A 735 -8.55 7.45 -21.97
C LEU A 735 -8.40 6.44 -20.83
N VAL A 736 -7.89 6.87 -19.66
CA VAL A 736 -7.52 5.99 -18.54
C VAL A 736 -8.51 6.06 -17.38
N SER A 737 -8.42 5.10 -16.45
CA SER A 737 -9.43 4.82 -15.41
C SER A 737 -9.89 6.02 -14.58
N ASP A 738 -8.98 6.95 -14.26
CA ASP A 738 -9.23 8.08 -13.37
C ASP A 738 -8.11 9.14 -13.44
N LYS A 739 -8.34 10.30 -12.81
CA LYS A 739 -7.40 11.43 -12.78
C LYS A 739 -6.11 11.16 -11.99
N ARG A 740 -6.13 10.36 -10.92
CA ARG A 740 -4.88 9.95 -10.24
C ARG A 740 -4.05 9.12 -11.20
N THR A 741 -4.67 8.19 -11.94
CA THR A 741 -3.99 7.41 -12.99
C THR A 741 -3.36 8.32 -14.06
N CYS A 742 -4.03 9.39 -14.53
CA CYS A 742 -3.40 10.38 -15.42
C CYS A 742 -2.16 11.05 -14.81
N ILE A 743 -2.25 11.50 -13.56
CA ILE A 743 -1.18 12.23 -12.86
C ILE A 743 0.05 11.34 -12.64
N GLU A 744 -0.17 10.08 -12.24
CA GLU A 744 0.89 9.11 -11.94
C GLU A 744 1.56 8.58 -13.22
N ILE A 745 0.82 8.45 -14.33
CA ILE A 745 1.43 8.22 -15.65
C ILE A 745 2.27 9.44 -16.04
N LYS A 746 1.80 10.67 -15.78
CA LYS A 746 2.55 11.89 -16.07
C LYS A 746 3.81 12.08 -15.21
N SER A 747 3.85 11.56 -13.97
CA SER A 747 5.06 11.60 -13.14
C SER A 747 6.13 10.61 -13.59
N LEU A 748 5.73 9.43 -14.11
CA LEU A 748 6.65 8.43 -14.66
C LEU A 748 7.19 8.83 -16.05
N LEU A 749 6.33 9.28 -16.96
CA LEU A 749 6.68 9.46 -18.37
C LEU A 749 7.05 10.93 -18.67
N LYS A 750 8.34 11.24 -18.57
CA LYS A 750 8.90 12.58 -18.85
C LYS A 750 8.61 13.01 -20.30
N GLY A 751 8.42 14.31 -20.49
CA GLY A 751 8.14 14.90 -21.81
C GLY A 751 6.67 14.88 -22.24
N LEU A 752 5.74 14.40 -21.39
CA LEU A 752 4.31 14.48 -21.68
C LEU A 752 3.77 15.93 -21.71
N PRO A 753 2.86 16.26 -22.64
CA PRO A 753 2.16 17.56 -22.68
C PRO A 753 1.24 17.76 -21.47
N GLU A 754 0.56 18.90 -21.38
CA GLU A 754 -0.44 19.13 -20.33
C GLU A 754 -1.63 18.18 -20.43
N ILE A 755 -2.19 17.80 -19.28
CA ILE A 755 -3.32 16.87 -19.22
C ILE A 755 -4.56 17.64 -19.68
N LYS A 756 -5.15 17.25 -20.83
CA LYS A 756 -6.39 17.85 -21.32
C LYS A 756 -7.54 17.53 -20.35
N ALA A 757 -7.94 18.52 -19.55
CA ALA A 757 -9.07 18.39 -18.62
C ALA A 757 -10.46 18.38 -19.30
N HIS A 758 -10.55 18.80 -20.57
CA HIS A 758 -11.80 19.07 -21.29
C HIS A 758 -12.82 17.92 -21.34
N CYS A 759 -12.38 16.66 -21.30
CA CYS A 759 -13.29 15.52 -21.44
C CYS A 759 -14.25 15.37 -20.24
N LEU A 760 -13.88 15.84 -19.05
CA LEU A 760 -14.75 15.70 -17.87
C LEU A 760 -15.90 16.72 -17.87
N THR A 761 -15.63 18.01 -18.14
CA THR A 761 -16.68 19.05 -18.14
C THR A 761 -17.73 18.72 -19.19
N ASN A 762 -17.34 18.60 -20.46
CA ASN A 762 -18.29 18.47 -21.56
C ASN A 762 -19.20 17.23 -21.43
N VAL A 763 -18.68 16.11 -20.91
CA VAL A 763 -19.50 14.91 -20.68
C VAL A 763 -20.47 15.09 -19.51
N TYR A 764 -20.01 15.62 -18.36
CA TYR A 764 -20.88 15.82 -17.20
C TYR A 764 -21.90 16.94 -17.41
N ASP A 765 -21.51 18.04 -18.07
CA ASP A 765 -22.39 19.16 -18.41
C ASP A 765 -23.44 18.74 -19.44
N HIS A 766 -23.06 17.99 -20.48
CA HIS A 766 -24.03 17.39 -21.41
C HIS A 766 -24.92 16.35 -20.71
N TYR A 767 -24.45 15.69 -19.64
CA TYR A 767 -25.29 14.83 -18.81
C TYR A 767 -26.30 15.60 -17.97
N ALA A 768 -25.88 16.69 -17.31
CA ALA A 768 -26.76 17.57 -16.55
C ALA A 768 -27.88 18.11 -17.44
N LEU A 769 -27.52 18.74 -18.56
CA LEU A 769 -28.44 19.31 -19.55
C LEU A 769 -29.39 18.27 -20.16
N ASN A 770 -28.94 17.03 -20.44
CA ASN A 770 -29.82 15.95 -20.89
C ASN A 770 -30.68 15.34 -19.78
N SER A 771 -30.25 15.41 -18.51
CA SER A 771 -30.98 14.82 -17.38
C SER A 771 -32.19 15.66 -16.97
N GLU A 772 -32.09 16.98 -17.04
CA GLU A 772 -33.21 17.90 -16.80
C GLU A 772 -34.20 17.93 -17.98
N SER A 773 -33.70 17.83 -19.22
CA SER A 773 -34.54 17.90 -20.43
C SER A 773 -35.21 16.59 -20.84
N LYS A 774 -34.88 15.44 -20.20
CA LYS A 774 -35.48 14.13 -20.52
C LYS A 774 -35.87 13.34 -19.27
N GLY A 775 -37.08 13.59 -18.79
CA GLY A 775 -37.83 12.61 -17.99
C GLY A 775 -37.94 11.30 -18.79
N ARG A 776 -37.15 10.29 -18.41
CA ARG A 776 -36.92 9.09 -19.23
C ARG A 776 -38.19 8.24 -19.37
N SER A 777 -38.87 8.36 -20.51
CA SER A 777 -39.57 7.21 -21.08
C SER A 777 -38.55 6.08 -21.28
N ARG A 778 -38.94 4.84 -20.95
CA ARG A 778 -38.10 3.68 -21.26
C ARG A 778 -38.23 3.40 -22.76
N LEU A 779 -37.09 3.23 -23.45
CA LEU A 779 -37.07 2.61 -24.78
C LEU A 779 -37.91 1.33 -24.73
N THR A 780 -38.87 1.25 -25.64
CA THR A 780 -39.74 0.08 -25.83
C THR A 780 -38.91 -1.15 -26.23
N GLU A 781 -39.46 -2.35 -26.03
CA GLU A 781 -38.82 -3.57 -26.55
C GLU A 781 -38.76 -3.59 -28.09
N GLU A 782 -39.61 -2.79 -28.75
CA GLU A 782 -39.64 -2.61 -30.19
C GLU A 782 -38.46 -1.76 -30.69
N GLU A 783 -38.20 -0.59 -30.09
CA GLU A 783 -37.01 0.22 -30.39
C GLU A 783 -35.70 -0.54 -30.13
N LYS A 784 -35.66 -1.40 -29.10
CA LYS A 784 -34.51 -2.28 -28.83
C LYS A 784 -34.33 -3.34 -29.92
N ARG A 785 -35.42 -3.93 -30.41
CA ARG A 785 -35.41 -4.90 -31.52
C ARG A 785 -34.95 -4.24 -32.82
N GLU A 786 -35.49 -3.05 -33.13
CA GLU A 786 -35.07 -2.21 -34.25
C GLU A 786 -33.56 -1.93 -34.23
N ARG A 787 -33.03 -1.40 -33.12
CA ARG A 787 -31.58 -1.10 -32.98
C ARG A 787 -30.73 -2.36 -33.17
N LYS A 788 -31.16 -3.49 -32.60
CA LYS A 788 -30.47 -4.78 -32.75
C LYS A 788 -30.52 -5.33 -34.18
N GLN A 789 -31.62 -5.14 -34.90
CA GLN A 789 -31.71 -5.49 -36.33
C GLN A 789 -30.81 -4.59 -37.18
N LYS A 790 -30.81 -3.27 -36.95
CA LYS A 790 -29.95 -2.30 -37.66
C LYS A 790 -28.46 -2.58 -37.41
N ALA A 791 -28.06 -2.92 -36.19
CA ALA A 791 -26.70 -3.36 -35.87
C ALA A 791 -26.31 -4.66 -36.59
N ASN A 792 -27.17 -5.69 -36.53
CA ASN A 792 -26.94 -6.96 -37.24
C ASN A 792 -26.86 -6.77 -38.78
N ALA A 793 -27.67 -5.87 -39.34
CA ALA A 793 -27.62 -5.54 -40.77
C ALA A 793 -26.28 -4.86 -41.14
N LYS A 794 -25.82 -3.87 -40.37
CA LYS A 794 -24.50 -3.23 -40.56
C LYS A 794 -23.36 -4.25 -40.47
N TYR A 795 -23.38 -5.12 -39.46
CA TYR A 795 -22.39 -6.20 -39.29
C TYR A 795 -22.35 -7.15 -40.50
N ASN A 796 -23.52 -7.64 -40.94
CA ASN A 796 -23.61 -8.53 -42.09
C ASN A 796 -23.15 -7.86 -43.41
N ALA A 797 -23.42 -6.57 -43.60
CA ALA A 797 -22.96 -5.83 -44.76
C ALA A 797 -21.43 -5.72 -44.82
N ILE A 798 -20.77 -5.48 -43.69
CA ILE A 798 -19.30 -5.35 -43.61
C ILE A 798 -18.60 -6.73 -43.69
N HIS A 799 -19.20 -7.79 -43.14
CA HIS A 799 -18.53 -9.11 -43.01
C HIS A 799 -19.01 -10.18 -44.00
N ASN A 800 -20.06 -9.94 -44.79
CA ASN A 800 -20.59 -10.90 -45.77
C ASN A 800 -20.95 -10.27 -47.15
N PRO A 801 -20.02 -9.53 -47.81
CA PRO A 801 -20.29 -8.79 -49.05
C PRO A 801 -20.55 -9.66 -50.30
N ARG A 802 -20.62 -11.00 -50.19
CA ARG A 802 -20.72 -11.94 -51.32
C ARG A 802 -22.06 -12.67 -51.36
N ARG A 803 -23.16 -11.97 -51.69
CA ARG A 803 -24.43 -12.64 -52.03
C ARG A 803 -25.41 -11.91 -52.97
N SER A 804 -25.05 -10.77 -53.56
CA SER A 804 -25.93 -9.99 -54.46
C SER A 804 -25.82 -10.34 -55.94
N ASN A 805 -24.70 -10.91 -56.42
CA ASN A 805 -24.46 -11.14 -57.84
C ASN A 805 -24.67 -12.61 -58.23
N LYS A 806 -25.91 -12.96 -58.55
CA LYS A 806 -26.28 -14.09 -59.43
C LYS A 806 -27.59 -13.74 -60.14
N GLY A 807 -27.50 -13.31 -61.39
CA GLY A 807 -28.70 -12.99 -62.19
C GLY A 807 -28.52 -11.82 -63.15
N ILE A 808 -27.70 -12.01 -64.18
CA ILE A 808 -27.89 -11.62 -65.60
C ILE A 808 -26.81 -12.41 -66.38
N PHE A 809 -27.12 -12.80 -67.61
CA PHE A 809 -26.25 -13.60 -68.48
C PHE A 809 -25.54 -12.71 -69.52
N ASP A 810 -24.54 -13.32 -70.17
CA ASP A 810 -23.58 -12.77 -71.15
C ASP A 810 -22.54 -11.78 -70.58
#